data_AF-T0R646-F1
#
_entry.id   AF-T0R646-F1
#
_cell.length_a   1.000
_cell.length_b   1.000
_cell.length_c   1.000
_cell.angle_alpha   90.00
_cell.angle_beta   90.00
_cell.angle_gamma   90.00
#
_symmetry.space_group_name_H-M   'P 1'
#
loop_
_entity.id
_entity.type
_entity.pdbx_description
1 polymer ?
#
loop_
_entity_poly.entity_id
_entity_poly.type
_entity_poly.pdbx_seq_one_letter_code
_entity_poly.pdbx_strand_id
1 'polypeptide(L)'
;MSFAPITAGYRAALVYHSVGLNFFVGDTSLMPVPRHATIAALATIAATPLPVCERIARPLCYNMHELTFRSLSRTDADFVAILVATKCYDVALVCFTEGTLPYSKKKGFLNTVAACAPHRSCQIPNVVVEHVLGKSAHAFLHDVPQSPDECPAAAILFWPKMCRVSIVGAQLVLPLLKNAVARPKANKLGLDSADDLVGGTIGLVQSMLSLKNATLSLKDAAKMAEALVGCNNVAMADLFIGDVVVVTRWLEFDAAVVMIEKCLAKYGWLALEAAMLRLIQRWVKDDVSSTARLLANLAGATNNSKVAPLQQPFVCEFFKRSWHEVLVHQPTWPTSTIDEYIVLMDGYLHDIAPFHVNGHWLSQKLPPALVSVVDSFLYKHRHGVYTLLSLEMDTKWRLQCLPTFLVKAVALQPALVQTPYLEVIATLADAHTRGDYYATLGFTGVYSLLSCMDRIGRCDEALMDKVRTLCGTDAADAFAYLVTKTPVSAVTRERVAAYLDNKAQRFLDDAVNADAKDHCIVNIVAELVKALDTVAPEKVASFFTQWLPDEPTSLTFTRDQLFPVVEEMAAMYRDKHRDVVLHLATHCRDGFKRGMAEHRTSRDDEDFDYYDAKLNRRGDLQCLATLNALLARMTTTSRKRARRSDTSA
;
A
#
# COMPACT_ATOMS: atom_id res chain seq x y z
N MET A 1 -32.06 -41.15 -62.06
CA MET A 1 -31.82 -39.72 -61.76
C MET A 1 -30.32 -39.48 -61.73
N SER A 2 -29.81 -38.68 -62.66
CA SER A 2 -28.40 -38.29 -62.76
C SER A 2 -28.27 -36.87 -62.24
N PHE A 3 -27.51 -36.67 -61.16
CA PHE A 3 -27.23 -35.34 -60.63
C PHE A 3 -25.99 -34.75 -61.29
N ALA A 4 -26.02 -33.45 -61.59
CA ALA A 4 -24.87 -32.72 -62.11
C ALA A 4 -23.70 -32.74 -61.10
N PRO A 5 -22.43 -32.75 -61.56
CA PRO A 5 -21.28 -32.73 -60.67
C PRO A 5 -21.22 -31.39 -59.93
N ILE A 6 -21.09 -31.44 -58.61
CA ILE A 6 -20.91 -30.26 -57.77
C ILE A 6 -19.55 -29.63 -58.09
N THR A 7 -19.57 -28.43 -58.66
CA THR A 7 -18.37 -27.68 -59.09
C THR A 7 -17.80 -26.77 -58.00
N ALA A 8 -18.52 -26.58 -56.88
CA ALA A 8 -18.01 -25.93 -55.66
C ALA A 8 -18.85 -26.37 -54.44
N GLY A 9 -18.17 -26.75 -53.33
CA GLY A 9 -18.78 -27.21 -52.08
C GLY A 9 -18.12 -28.46 -51.50
N TYR A 10 -18.00 -28.53 -50.16
CA TYR A 10 -17.34 -29.63 -49.45
C TYR A 10 -18.23 -30.89 -49.37
N ARG A 11 -17.76 -32.02 -49.93
CA ARG A 11 -18.40 -33.36 -49.83
C ARG A 11 -18.65 -33.85 -48.39
N ALA A 12 -18.02 -33.24 -47.39
CA ALA A 12 -18.17 -33.63 -45.99
C ALA A 12 -19.59 -33.36 -45.46
N ALA A 13 -20.23 -32.25 -45.84
CA ALA A 13 -21.53 -31.86 -45.29
C ALA A 13 -22.64 -32.90 -45.55
N LEU A 14 -22.63 -33.52 -46.74
CA LEU A 14 -23.62 -34.53 -47.11
C LEU A 14 -23.41 -35.87 -46.37
N VAL A 15 -22.15 -36.26 -46.15
CA VAL A 15 -21.82 -37.51 -45.45
C VAL A 15 -22.12 -37.40 -43.95
N TYR A 16 -21.84 -36.26 -43.32
CA TYR A 16 -22.14 -36.07 -41.89
C TYR A 16 -23.63 -35.94 -41.60
N HIS A 17 -24.41 -35.31 -42.49
CA HIS A 17 -25.87 -35.30 -42.37
C HIS A 17 -26.49 -36.70 -42.51
N SER A 18 -25.83 -37.60 -43.25
CA SER A 18 -26.31 -38.97 -43.50
C SER A 18 -25.92 -39.98 -42.40
N VAL A 19 -24.86 -39.71 -41.63
CA VAL A 19 -24.31 -40.62 -40.62
C VAL A 19 -24.58 -40.13 -39.18
N GLY A 20 -24.95 -38.86 -39.00
CA GLY A 20 -25.24 -38.22 -37.71
C GLY A 20 -26.63 -38.51 -37.13
N LEU A 21 -27.06 -39.78 -37.09
CA LEU A 21 -28.40 -40.18 -36.60
C LEU A 21 -28.59 -40.11 -35.07
N ASN A 22 -27.61 -39.63 -34.29
CA ASN A 22 -27.67 -39.60 -32.81
C ASN A 22 -27.16 -38.29 -32.17
N PHE A 23 -27.17 -37.16 -32.89
CA PHE A 23 -26.93 -35.87 -32.24
C PHE A 23 -28.24 -35.26 -31.77
N PHE A 24 -28.26 -34.76 -30.52
CA PHE A 24 -29.42 -34.07 -29.96
C PHE A 24 -29.82 -32.91 -30.88
N VAL A 25 -31.11 -32.89 -31.23
CA VAL A 25 -31.73 -31.87 -32.08
C VAL A 25 -31.60 -30.52 -31.36
N GLY A 26 -30.64 -29.71 -31.79
CA GLY A 26 -30.34 -28.39 -31.22
C GLY A 26 -28.90 -27.94 -31.42
N ASP A 27 -27.96 -28.87 -31.57
CA ASP A 27 -26.54 -28.53 -31.72
C ASP A 27 -26.14 -28.38 -33.20
N THR A 28 -26.30 -27.16 -33.72
CA THR A 28 -25.88 -26.78 -35.09
C THR A 28 -24.35 -26.55 -35.20
N SER A 29 -23.58 -26.74 -34.11
CA SER A 29 -22.17 -26.32 -34.00
C SER A 29 -21.14 -27.34 -34.55
N LEU A 30 -21.55 -28.48 -35.10
CA LEU A 30 -20.63 -29.58 -35.46
C LEU A 30 -20.47 -29.79 -36.97
N MET A 31 -20.40 -28.71 -37.76
CA MET A 31 -19.70 -28.84 -39.04
C MET A 31 -18.21 -29.06 -38.74
N PRO A 32 -17.56 -30.12 -39.26
CA PRO A 32 -16.13 -30.31 -39.06
C PRO A 32 -15.38 -29.11 -39.64
N VAL A 33 -14.81 -28.29 -38.75
CA VAL A 33 -13.98 -27.16 -39.14
C VAL A 33 -12.82 -27.71 -39.97
N PRO A 34 -12.58 -27.19 -41.19
CA PRO A 34 -11.49 -27.66 -42.01
C PRO A 34 -10.17 -27.61 -41.24
N ARG A 35 -9.35 -28.65 -41.35
CA ARG A 35 -8.08 -28.78 -40.60
C ARG A 35 -7.20 -27.52 -40.69
N HIS A 36 -7.14 -26.87 -41.84
CA HIS A 36 -6.38 -25.64 -42.04
C HIS A 36 -6.93 -24.45 -41.23
N ALA A 37 -8.26 -24.33 -41.11
CA ALA A 37 -8.90 -23.30 -40.31
C ALA A 37 -8.66 -23.54 -38.81
N THR A 38 -8.68 -24.80 -38.36
CA THR A 38 -8.30 -25.15 -36.98
C THR A 38 -6.84 -24.83 -36.68
N ILE A 39 -5.92 -25.15 -37.60
CA ILE A 39 -4.49 -24.81 -37.47
C ILE A 39 -4.32 -23.29 -37.38
N ALA A 40 -4.99 -22.52 -38.26
CA ALA A 40 -4.92 -21.07 -38.24
C ALA A 40 -5.48 -20.49 -36.93
N ALA A 41 -6.62 -20.98 -36.45
CA ALA A 41 -7.22 -20.54 -35.20
C ALA A 41 -6.30 -20.81 -34.00
N LEU A 42 -5.73 -22.01 -33.90
CA LEU A 42 -4.76 -22.35 -32.85
C LEU A 42 -3.49 -21.50 -32.95
N ALA A 43 -2.99 -21.22 -34.16
CA ALA A 43 -1.85 -20.33 -34.35
C ALA A 43 -2.16 -18.90 -33.87
N THR A 44 -3.37 -18.38 -34.13
CA THR A 44 -3.83 -17.09 -33.60
C THR A 44 -3.89 -17.10 -32.07
N ILE A 45 -4.43 -18.16 -31.46
CA ILE A 45 -4.48 -18.30 -30.00
C ILE A 45 -3.08 -18.32 -29.40
N ALA A 46 -2.13 -19.03 -30.03
CA ALA A 46 -0.74 -19.07 -29.58
C ALA A 46 -0.01 -17.73 -29.74
N ALA A 47 -0.46 -16.88 -30.68
CA ALA A 47 0.07 -15.54 -30.89
C ALA A 47 -0.57 -14.49 -29.96
N THR A 48 -1.68 -14.82 -29.28
CA THR A 48 -2.28 -13.94 -28.28
C THR A 48 -1.28 -13.72 -27.13
N PRO A 49 -0.90 -12.47 -26.83
CA PRO A 49 -0.01 -12.20 -25.73
C PRO A 49 -0.69 -12.62 -24.42
N LEU A 50 0.10 -13.11 -23.47
CA LEU A 50 -0.35 -13.31 -22.08
C LEU A 50 -1.56 -14.26 -21.93
N PRO A 51 -1.46 -15.52 -22.38
CA PRO A 51 -2.57 -16.46 -22.27
C PRO A 51 -2.87 -16.76 -20.79
N VAL A 52 -4.14 -16.62 -20.38
CA VAL A 52 -4.62 -16.96 -19.03
C VAL A 52 -4.22 -18.39 -18.64
N CYS A 53 -4.32 -19.32 -19.60
CA CYS A 53 -3.94 -20.72 -19.43
C CYS A 53 -2.72 -21.06 -20.27
N GLU A 54 -1.53 -20.97 -19.68
CA GLU A 54 -0.29 -21.28 -20.40
C GLU A 54 -0.10 -22.78 -20.75
N ARG A 55 -0.52 -23.71 -19.88
CA ARG A 55 -0.33 -25.17 -20.04
C ARG A 55 -1.67 -25.86 -20.01
N ILE A 56 -2.08 -26.43 -21.13
CA ILE A 56 -3.40 -27.05 -21.31
C ILE A 56 -3.20 -28.55 -21.50
N ALA A 57 -3.97 -29.35 -20.76
CA ALA A 57 -3.94 -30.79 -20.84
C ALA A 57 -5.19 -31.34 -21.53
N ARG A 58 -5.05 -32.36 -22.38
CA ARG A 58 -6.15 -33.18 -22.89
C ARG A 58 -6.05 -34.56 -22.24
N PRO A 59 -6.98 -34.92 -21.33
CA PRO A 59 -6.99 -36.20 -20.65
C PRO A 59 -7.04 -37.38 -21.62
N LEU A 60 -6.32 -38.45 -21.28
CA LEU A 60 -6.39 -39.72 -22.00
C LEU A 60 -7.22 -40.71 -21.17
N CYS A 61 -8.35 -41.15 -21.72
CA CYS A 61 -9.30 -42.03 -21.02
C CYS A 61 -8.91 -43.52 -21.05
N TYR A 62 -7.64 -43.83 -21.32
CA TYR A 62 -7.13 -45.19 -21.45
C TYR A 62 -5.77 -45.30 -20.76
N ASN A 63 -5.50 -46.49 -20.21
CA ASN A 63 -4.24 -46.76 -19.54
C ASN A 63 -3.10 -46.87 -20.55
N MET A 64 -2.15 -45.94 -20.50
CA MET A 64 -0.92 -46.00 -21.28
C MET A 64 0.16 -46.73 -20.48
N HIS A 65 0.57 -47.91 -20.94
CA HIS A 65 1.69 -48.65 -20.35
C HIS A 65 3.05 -48.00 -20.65
N GLU A 66 3.17 -47.28 -21.77
CA GLU A 66 4.36 -46.56 -22.19
C GLU A 66 3.96 -45.18 -22.72
N LEU A 67 4.67 -44.13 -22.30
CA LEU A 67 4.47 -42.74 -22.77
C LEU A 67 5.02 -42.54 -24.19
N THR A 68 4.34 -43.11 -25.18
CA THR A 68 4.72 -43.02 -26.60
C THR A 68 3.56 -42.55 -27.47
N PHE A 69 3.84 -41.62 -28.38
CA PHE A 69 2.84 -41.07 -29.33
C PHE A 69 2.25 -42.13 -30.27
N ARG A 70 2.91 -43.29 -30.42
CA ARG A 70 2.40 -44.42 -31.21
C ARG A 70 1.20 -45.10 -30.56
N SER A 71 1.03 -44.95 -29.25
CA SER A 71 -0.05 -45.56 -28.47
C SER A 71 -1.30 -44.67 -28.38
N LEU A 72 -1.29 -43.51 -29.02
CA LEU A 72 -2.44 -42.61 -29.03
C LEU A 72 -3.58 -43.16 -29.88
N SER A 73 -4.82 -42.94 -29.42
CA SER A 73 -6.00 -43.16 -30.24
C SER A 73 -5.95 -42.33 -31.52
N ARG A 74 -6.68 -42.72 -32.57
CA ARG A 74 -6.70 -41.99 -33.84
C ARG A 74 -7.09 -40.52 -33.67
N THR A 75 -8.05 -40.24 -32.79
CA THR A 75 -8.52 -38.87 -32.50
C THR A 75 -7.45 -38.05 -31.79
N ASP A 76 -6.79 -38.63 -30.79
CA ASP A 76 -5.75 -37.94 -30.03
C ASP A 76 -4.48 -37.71 -30.89
N ALA A 77 -4.14 -38.68 -31.74
CA ALA A 77 -3.04 -38.55 -32.70
C ALA A 77 -3.31 -37.44 -33.73
N ASP A 78 -4.55 -37.32 -34.25
CA ASP A 78 -4.92 -36.24 -35.17
C ASP A 78 -4.88 -34.87 -34.48
N PHE A 79 -5.34 -34.79 -33.23
CA PHE A 79 -5.23 -33.57 -32.41
C PHE A 79 -3.77 -33.15 -32.21
N VAL A 80 -2.88 -34.09 -31.83
CA VAL A 80 -1.43 -33.83 -31.75
C VAL A 80 -0.88 -33.38 -33.10
N ALA A 81 -1.28 -34.01 -34.20
CA ALA A 81 -0.83 -33.65 -35.53
C ALA A 81 -1.28 -32.25 -35.96
N ILE A 82 -2.46 -31.79 -35.52
CA ILE A 82 -2.92 -30.40 -35.71
C ILE A 82 -2.05 -29.44 -34.91
N LEU A 83 -1.84 -29.68 -33.62
CA LEU A 83 -1.00 -28.83 -32.76
C LEU A 83 0.43 -28.72 -33.31
N VAL A 84 1.05 -29.85 -33.67
CA VAL A 84 2.40 -29.88 -34.27
C VAL A 84 2.44 -29.14 -35.61
N ALA A 85 1.39 -29.24 -36.42
CA ALA A 85 1.33 -28.56 -37.72
C ALA A 85 1.31 -27.02 -37.60
N THR A 86 0.83 -26.47 -36.47
CA THR A 86 0.89 -25.02 -36.22
C THR A 86 2.33 -24.51 -36.11
N LYS A 87 3.26 -25.35 -35.64
CA LYS A 87 4.62 -24.99 -35.20
C LYS A 87 4.69 -23.97 -34.05
N CYS A 88 3.55 -23.53 -33.52
CA CYS A 88 3.45 -22.55 -32.42
C CYS A 88 3.32 -23.21 -31.04
N TYR A 89 2.98 -24.50 -30.99
CA TYR A 89 2.83 -25.26 -29.76
C TYR A 89 3.96 -26.27 -29.56
N ASP A 90 4.36 -26.41 -28.31
CA ASP A 90 5.02 -27.60 -27.80
C ASP A 90 3.98 -28.61 -27.35
N VAL A 91 4.26 -29.89 -27.59
CA VAL A 91 3.37 -30.99 -27.24
C VAL A 91 4.19 -32.09 -26.56
N ALA A 92 3.69 -32.59 -25.43
CA ALA A 92 4.27 -33.71 -24.70
C ALA A 92 3.18 -34.66 -24.21
N LEU A 93 3.50 -35.93 -24.10
CA LEU A 93 2.70 -36.85 -23.28
C LEU A 93 3.22 -36.80 -21.85
N VAL A 94 2.31 -36.68 -20.89
CA VAL A 94 2.66 -36.61 -19.48
C VAL A 94 1.92 -37.65 -18.66
N CYS A 95 2.57 -38.15 -17.61
CA CYS A 95 1.90 -38.81 -16.50
C CYS A 95 1.88 -37.86 -15.31
N PHE A 96 0.79 -37.89 -14.56
CA PHE A 96 0.62 -37.12 -13.33
C PHE A 96 1.06 -37.93 -12.10
N THR A 97 1.36 -37.24 -11.01
CA THR A 97 1.91 -37.85 -9.79
C THR A 97 0.82 -38.62 -9.06
N GLU A 98 1.02 -39.93 -8.82
CA GLU A 98 0.14 -40.70 -7.95
C GLU A 98 0.31 -40.27 -6.49
N GLY A 99 -0.79 -40.01 -5.79
CA GLY A 99 -0.77 -39.56 -4.41
C GLY A 99 -2.12 -39.70 -3.71
N THR A 100 -2.14 -39.38 -2.42
CA THR A 100 -3.38 -39.30 -1.65
C THR A 100 -4.04 -37.95 -1.91
N LEU A 101 -5.29 -37.95 -2.39
CA LEU A 101 -6.02 -36.72 -2.68
C LEU A 101 -6.32 -35.96 -1.36
N PRO A 102 -6.16 -34.62 -1.33
CA PRO A 102 -6.25 -33.84 -0.09
C PRO A 102 -7.58 -33.99 0.64
N TYR A 103 -8.68 -34.20 -0.10
CA TYR A 103 -10.03 -34.19 0.45
C TYR A 103 -10.69 -35.57 0.57
N SER A 104 -10.27 -36.56 -0.22
CA SER A 104 -10.99 -37.84 -0.29
C SER A 104 -10.29 -39.00 0.44
N LYS A 105 -9.05 -38.84 0.91
CA LYS A 105 -8.16 -39.92 1.41
C LYS A 105 -7.99 -41.09 0.42
N LYS A 106 -8.56 -41.02 -0.79
CA LYS A 106 -8.39 -42.02 -1.84
C LYS A 106 -7.05 -41.78 -2.53
N LYS A 107 -6.46 -42.86 -3.03
CA LYS A 107 -5.37 -42.76 -3.99
C LYS A 107 -5.94 -42.24 -5.31
N GLY A 108 -5.29 -41.24 -5.87
CA GLY A 108 -5.61 -40.64 -7.15
C GLY A 108 -4.36 -40.00 -7.74
N PHE A 109 -4.54 -39.25 -8.83
CA PHE A 109 -3.45 -38.49 -9.41
C PHE A 109 -3.59 -37.02 -9.01
N LEU A 110 -2.47 -36.42 -8.60
CA LEU A 110 -2.34 -35.00 -8.35
C LEU A 110 -1.97 -34.30 -9.65
N ASN A 111 -2.48 -33.09 -9.87
CA ASN A 111 -2.14 -32.25 -11.05
C ASN A 111 -0.69 -31.72 -10.96
N THR A 112 0.26 -32.63 -10.99
CA THR A 112 1.71 -32.42 -10.92
C THR A 112 2.36 -33.43 -11.85
N VAL A 113 3.01 -32.96 -12.90
CA VAL A 113 3.65 -33.80 -13.92
C VAL A 113 4.79 -34.61 -13.29
N ALA A 114 4.67 -35.94 -13.32
CA ALA A 114 5.67 -36.89 -12.81
C ALA A 114 6.62 -37.39 -13.90
N ALA A 115 6.11 -37.55 -15.12
CA ALA A 115 6.90 -37.97 -16.28
C ALA A 115 6.47 -37.21 -17.53
N CYS A 116 7.39 -37.00 -18.46
CA CYS A 116 7.18 -36.23 -19.68
C CYS A 116 7.91 -36.88 -20.87
N ALA A 117 7.18 -37.09 -21.97
CA ALA A 117 7.70 -37.54 -23.25
C ALA A 117 7.41 -36.49 -24.33
N PRO A 118 8.39 -35.63 -24.69
CA PRO A 118 8.18 -34.54 -25.65
C PRO A 118 8.01 -35.06 -27.09
N HIS A 119 7.17 -34.41 -27.88
CA HIS A 119 7.04 -34.70 -29.30
C HIS A 119 8.29 -34.24 -30.08
N ARG A 120 8.90 -35.15 -30.85
CA ARG A 120 10.20 -34.88 -31.52
C ARG A 120 10.16 -33.67 -32.46
N SER A 121 9.06 -33.45 -33.17
CA SER A 121 8.93 -32.32 -34.11
C SER A 121 8.84 -30.95 -33.43
N CYS A 122 8.55 -30.88 -32.13
CA CYS A 122 8.46 -29.61 -31.39
C CYS A 122 9.84 -29.06 -31.00
N GLN A 123 10.88 -29.90 -31.02
CA GLN A 123 12.26 -29.52 -30.66
C GLN A 123 12.33 -28.82 -29.29
N ILE A 124 11.63 -29.38 -28.30
CA ILE A 124 11.56 -28.82 -26.94
C ILE A 124 12.96 -28.93 -26.31
N PRO A 125 13.59 -27.82 -25.86
CA PRO A 125 14.89 -27.89 -25.21
C PRO A 125 14.86 -28.74 -23.95
N ASN A 126 15.92 -29.52 -23.69
CA ASN A 126 16.00 -30.41 -22.52
C ASN A 126 15.72 -29.68 -21.20
N VAL A 127 16.24 -28.45 -21.03
CA VAL A 127 15.97 -27.63 -19.84
C VAL A 127 14.48 -27.40 -19.60
N VAL A 128 13.67 -27.24 -20.67
CA VAL A 128 12.21 -27.07 -20.54
C VAL A 128 11.57 -28.41 -20.15
N VAL A 129 12.02 -29.52 -20.73
CA VAL A 129 11.53 -30.88 -20.41
C VAL A 129 11.83 -31.23 -18.96
N GLU A 130 13.00 -30.87 -18.44
CA GLU A 130 13.37 -31.09 -17.03
C GLU A 130 12.49 -30.25 -16.10
N HIS A 131 12.22 -28.99 -16.45
CA HIS A 131 11.46 -28.07 -15.61
C HIS A 131 9.94 -28.21 -15.73
N VAL A 132 9.44 -28.99 -16.69
CA VAL A 132 8.01 -29.34 -16.76
C VAL A 132 7.65 -30.36 -15.68
N LEU A 133 8.62 -31.16 -15.22
CA LEU A 133 8.43 -32.09 -14.11
C LEU A 133 8.15 -31.28 -12.84
N GLY A 134 7.15 -31.71 -12.07
CA GLY A 134 6.68 -30.99 -10.89
C GLY A 134 5.75 -29.80 -11.19
N LYS A 135 5.46 -29.47 -12.46
CA LYS A 135 4.50 -28.42 -12.82
C LYS A 135 3.08 -28.98 -12.95
N SER A 136 2.10 -28.11 -12.78
CA SER A 136 0.68 -28.42 -13.00
C SER A 136 0.21 -27.99 -14.40
N ALA A 137 -0.81 -28.65 -14.92
CA ALA A 137 -1.64 -28.10 -16.01
C ALA A 137 -2.52 -26.97 -15.45
N HIS A 138 -2.68 -25.88 -16.20
CA HIS A 138 -3.56 -24.77 -15.84
C HIS A 138 -5.02 -25.07 -16.15
N ALA A 139 -5.27 -25.84 -17.20
CA ALA A 139 -6.61 -26.22 -17.62
C ALA A 139 -6.63 -27.60 -18.27
N PHE A 140 -7.78 -28.25 -18.24
CA PHE A 140 -8.04 -29.51 -18.95
C PHE A 140 -9.09 -29.26 -20.04
N LEU A 141 -8.87 -29.77 -21.25
CA LEU A 141 -9.87 -29.74 -22.32
C LEU A 141 -11.04 -30.68 -21.99
N HIS A 142 -12.26 -30.22 -22.28
CA HIS A 142 -13.52 -30.96 -22.13
C HIS A 142 -13.98 -31.26 -20.68
N ASP A 143 -13.74 -30.37 -19.71
CA ASP A 143 -14.25 -30.50 -18.33
C ASP A 143 -14.11 -31.92 -17.75
N VAL A 144 -12.88 -32.35 -17.46
CA VAL A 144 -12.64 -33.64 -16.76
C VAL A 144 -12.55 -33.41 -15.26
N PRO A 145 -13.03 -34.33 -14.41
CA PRO A 145 -14.39 -34.82 -14.16
C PRO A 145 -15.16 -33.83 -13.24
N GLN A 146 -16.40 -34.15 -12.87
CA GLN A 146 -17.28 -33.32 -12.01
C GLN A 146 -16.70 -32.94 -10.61
N SER A 147 -15.51 -33.42 -10.24
CA SER A 147 -14.83 -33.06 -9.00
C SER A 147 -13.45 -32.43 -9.28
N PRO A 148 -13.10 -31.31 -8.63
CA PRO A 148 -11.82 -30.62 -8.82
C PRO A 148 -10.58 -31.42 -8.39
N ASP A 149 -10.77 -32.60 -7.81
CA ASP A 149 -9.71 -33.43 -7.22
C ASP A 149 -9.25 -34.59 -8.11
N GLU A 150 -9.96 -34.93 -9.18
CA GLU A 150 -9.64 -36.10 -10.00
C GLU A 150 -8.83 -35.71 -11.24
N CYS A 151 -7.49 -35.77 -11.15
CA CYS A 151 -6.62 -35.66 -12.32
C CYS A 151 -6.52 -37.01 -13.06
N PRO A 152 -6.51 -37.06 -14.41
CA PRO A 152 -6.25 -38.31 -15.13
C PRO A 152 -4.84 -38.83 -14.85
N ALA A 153 -4.60 -40.13 -15.04
CA ALA A 153 -3.26 -40.71 -14.93
C ALA A 153 -2.29 -40.13 -15.97
N ALA A 154 -2.77 -39.93 -17.19
CA ALA A 154 -2.00 -39.43 -18.33
C ALA A 154 -2.79 -38.42 -19.17
N ALA A 155 -2.07 -37.50 -19.80
CA ALA A 155 -2.65 -36.50 -20.71
C ALA A 155 -1.69 -36.13 -21.85
N ILE A 156 -2.25 -35.55 -22.91
CA ILE A 156 -1.49 -34.73 -23.86
C ILE A 156 -1.39 -33.34 -23.25
N LEU A 157 -0.20 -32.92 -22.86
CA LEU A 157 0.06 -31.57 -22.38
C LEU A 157 0.63 -30.73 -23.53
N PHE A 158 0.08 -29.54 -23.74
CA PHE A 158 0.56 -28.62 -24.76
C PHE A 158 0.54 -27.17 -24.26
N TRP A 159 1.44 -26.36 -24.82
CA TRP A 159 1.59 -24.94 -24.48
C TRP A 159 2.15 -24.16 -25.67
N PRO A 160 1.80 -22.87 -25.83
CA PRO A 160 2.48 -22.00 -26.79
C PRO A 160 3.98 -21.96 -26.51
N LYS A 161 4.82 -21.92 -27.55
CA LYS A 161 6.28 -21.94 -27.37
C LYS A 161 6.81 -20.83 -26.45
N MET A 162 6.21 -19.64 -26.48
CA MET A 162 6.58 -18.53 -25.56
C MET A 162 6.45 -18.92 -24.07
N CYS A 163 5.55 -19.85 -23.73
CA CYS A 163 5.36 -20.36 -22.37
C CYS A 163 6.48 -21.31 -21.90
N ARG A 164 7.46 -21.64 -22.75
CA ARG A 164 8.71 -22.29 -22.30
C ARG A 164 9.38 -21.50 -21.17
N VAL A 165 9.24 -20.17 -21.22
CA VAL A 165 9.75 -19.25 -20.21
C VAL A 165 9.12 -19.50 -18.84
N SER A 166 7.80 -19.64 -18.75
CA SER A 166 7.13 -19.84 -17.47
C SER A 166 7.38 -21.22 -16.86
N ILE A 167 7.60 -22.24 -17.71
CA ILE A 167 8.00 -23.59 -17.29
C ILE A 167 9.36 -23.53 -16.60
N VAL A 168 10.35 -22.92 -17.24
CA VAL A 168 11.73 -22.81 -16.74
C VAL A 168 11.82 -21.91 -15.50
N GLY A 169 11.04 -20.83 -15.45
CA GLY A 169 10.92 -19.93 -14.30
C GLY A 169 11.96 -18.80 -14.23
N ALA A 170 11.70 -17.81 -13.36
CA ALA A 170 12.39 -16.52 -13.37
C ALA A 170 13.90 -16.61 -13.10
N GLN A 171 14.32 -17.54 -12.24
CA GLN A 171 15.72 -17.67 -11.82
C GLN A 171 16.66 -17.96 -13.00
N LEU A 172 16.19 -18.78 -13.96
CA LEU A 172 16.96 -19.16 -15.15
C LEU A 172 16.68 -18.22 -16.33
N VAL A 173 15.44 -17.74 -16.46
CA VAL A 173 15.03 -16.90 -17.60
C VAL A 173 15.65 -15.53 -17.55
N LEU A 174 15.68 -14.83 -16.41
CA LEU A 174 16.17 -13.45 -16.38
C LEU A 174 17.65 -13.31 -16.79
N PRO A 175 18.57 -14.22 -16.38
CA PRO A 175 19.93 -14.24 -16.93
C PRO A 175 19.97 -14.54 -18.43
N LEU A 176 19.15 -15.49 -18.92
CA LEU A 176 19.08 -15.81 -20.35
C LEU A 176 18.57 -14.62 -21.16
N LEU A 177 17.57 -13.92 -20.66
CA LEU A 177 17.00 -12.73 -21.27
C LEU A 177 18.05 -11.62 -21.43
N LYS A 178 18.78 -11.32 -20.36
CA LYS A 178 19.90 -10.36 -20.40
C LYS A 178 20.92 -10.73 -21.47
N ASN A 179 21.28 -12.02 -21.57
CA ASN A 179 22.23 -12.50 -22.55
C ASN A 179 21.67 -12.46 -23.98
N ALA A 180 20.39 -12.79 -24.18
CA ALA A 180 19.72 -12.77 -25.47
C ALA A 180 19.58 -11.36 -26.05
N VAL A 181 19.29 -10.38 -25.19
CA VAL A 181 19.24 -8.96 -25.56
C VAL A 181 20.63 -8.44 -25.91
N ALA A 182 21.65 -8.80 -25.14
CA ALA A 182 23.02 -8.35 -25.40
C ALA A 182 23.71 -9.08 -26.58
N ARG A 183 23.31 -10.33 -26.87
CA ARG A 183 23.97 -11.21 -27.85
C ARG A 183 22.91 -11.95 -28.68
N PRO A 184 22.73 -11.60 -29.97
CA PRO A 184 21.71 -12.21 -30.83
C PRO A 184 21.78 -13.74 -30.96
N LYS A 185 22.95 -14.33 -30.77
CA LYS A 185 23.22 -15.78 -30.83
C LYS A 185 23.11 -16.53 -29.49
N ALA A 186 22.80 -15.84 -28.39
CA ALA A 186 22.64 -16.51 -27.10
C ALA A 186 21.43 -17.47 -27.13
N ASN A 187 21.41 -18.41 -26.20
CA ASN A 187 20.31 -19.36 -26.06
C ASN A 187 19.00 -18.63 -25.70
N LYS A 188 17.92 -18.89 -26.45
CA LYS A 188 16.59 -18.30 -26.28
C LYS A 188 15.54 -19.36 -25.95
N LEU A 189 15.93 -20.48 -25.32
CA LEU A 189 15.04 -21.62 -25.06
C LEU A 189 14.37 -22.16 -26.35
N GLY A 190 15.12 -22.14 -27.46
CA GLY A 190 14.62 -22.54 -28.78
C GLY A 190 13.50 -21.66 -29.34
N LEU A 191 13.33 -20.44 -28.81
CA LEU A 191 12.50 -19.40 -29.40
C LEU A 191 13.24 -18.72 -30.56
N ASP A 192 12.46 -18.18 -31.50
CA ASP A 192 12.99 -17.64 -32.76
C ASP A 192 13.71 -16.30 -32.53
N SER A 193 13.19 -15.46 -31.63
CA SER A 193 13.70 -14.11 -31.36
C SER A 193 13.91 -13.81 -29.88
N ALA A 194 14.66 -12.73 -29.60
CA ALA A 194 14.76 -12.21 -28.24
C ALA A 194 13.43 -11.60 -27.78
N ASP A 195 12.63 -11.09 -28.71
CA ASP A 195 11.30 -10.54 -28.45
C ASP A 195 10.33 -11.60 -27.96
N ASP A 196 10.38 -12.82 -28.53
CA ASP A 196 9.59 -13.96 -28.03
C ASP A 196 9.98 -14.32 -26.59
N LEU A 197 11.27 -14.22 -26.26
CA LEU A 197 11.77 -14.46 -24.92
C LEU A 197 11.33 -13.35 -23.95
N VAL A 198 11.34 -12.08 -24.39
CA VAL A 198 10.77 -10.96 -23.63
C VAL A 198 9.28 -11.19 -23.39
N GLY A 199 8.50 -11.48 -24.44
CA GLY A 199 7.06 -11.74 -24.35
C GLY A 199 6.71 -12.90 -23.42
N GLY A 200 7.46 -14.01 -23.50
CA GLY A 200 7.33 -15.12 -22.55
C GLY A 200 7.70 -14.71 -21.11
N THR A 201 8.67 -13.81 -20.93
CA THR A 201 9.05 -13.30 -19.60
C THR A 201 8.00 -12.37 -19.02
N ILE A 202 7.37 -11.52 -19.85
CA ILE A 202 6.20 -10.71 -19.48
C ILE A 202 5.09 -11.63 -18.96
N GLY A 203 4.78 -12.71 -19.69
CA GLY A 203 3.81 -13.73 -19.27
C GLY A 203 4.15 -14.39 -17.93
N LEU A 204 5.41 -14.78 -17.75
CA LEU A 204 5.89 -15.32 -16.48
C LEU A 204 5.71 -14.33 -15.33
N VAL A 205 6.05 -13.05 -15.51
CA VAL A 205 5.86 -12.02 -14.47
C VAL A 205 4.38 -11.87 -14.12
N GLN A 206 3.50 -11.82 -15.12
CA GLN A 206 2.06 -11.73 -14.88
C GLN A 206 1.52 -12.95 -14.11
N SER A 207 1.96 -14.15 -14.48
CA SER A 207 1.62 -15.40 -13.78
C SER A 207 2.13 -15.39 -12.35
N MET A 208 3.34 -14.88 -12.11
CA MET A 208 3.88 -14.72 -10.75
C MET A 208 3.08 -13.71 -9.91
N LEU A 209 2.62 -12.60 -10.49
CA LEU A 209 1.82 -11.59 -9.77
C LEU A 209 0.40 -12.09 -9.47
N SER A 210 -0.16 -12.94 -10.33
CA SER A 210 -1.45 -13.59 -10.13
C SER A 210 -1.40 -14.68 -9.05
N LEU A 211 -0.31 -15.45 -9.02
CA LEU A 211 -0.06 -16.46 -8.00
C LEU A 211 0.44 -15.76 -6.74
N LYS A 212 -0.45 -15.58 -5.75
CA LYS A 212 -0.24 -14.90 -4.47
C LYS A 212 0.88 -15.49 -3.55
N ASN A 213 1.96 -16.03 -4.09
CA ASN A 213 3.06 -16.66 -3.36
C ASN A 213 4.46 -16.24 -3.88
N ALA A 214 4.57 -15.47 -4.98
CA ALA A 214 5.85 -15.12 -5.58
C ALA A 214 6.10 -13.61 -5.56
N THR A 215 7.21 -13.16 -4.95
CA THR A 215 7.68 -11.77 -5.03
C THR A 215 8.66 -11.59 -6.17
N LEU A 216 8.57 -10.48 -6.91
CA LEU A 216 9.61 -10.06 -7.83
C LEU A 216 10.57 -9.13 -7.09
N SER A 217 11.81 -9.56 -6.89
CA SER A 217 12.81 -8.73 -6.20
C SER A 217 13.11 -7.46 -7.00
N LEU A 218 13.53 -6.37 -6.32
CA LEU A 218 13.98 -5.14 -6.99
C LEU A 218 15.08 -5.41 -8.03
N LYS A 219 15.97 -6.36 -7.76
CA LYS A 219 17.03 -6.79 -8.69
C LYS A 219 16.48 -7.43 -9.95
N ASP A 220 15.40 -8.20 -9.83
CA ASP A 220 14.77 -8.87 -10.97
C ASP A 220 13.92 -7.89 -11.79
N ALA A 221 13.22 -6.97 -11.13
CA ALA A 221 12.57 -5.84 -11.79
C ALA A 221 13.57 -4.99 -12.60
N ALA A 222 14.74 -4.68 -12.03
CA ALA A 222 15.79 -3.94 -12.74
C ALA A 222 16.29 -4.68 -13.99
N LYS A 223 16.49 -6.01 -13.93
CA LYS A 223 16.84 -6.83 -15.10
C LYS A 223 15.72 -6.84 -16.15
N MET A 224 14.46 -6.90 -15.70
CA MET A 224 13.31 -6.88 -16.60
C MET A 224 13.24 -5.53 -17.34
N ALA A 225 13.41 -4.41 -16.64
CA ALA A 225 13.49 -3.09 -17.28
C ALA A 225 14.66 -2.97 -18.26
N GLU A 226 15.84 -3.45 -17.88
CA GLU A 226 17.00 -3.49 -18.79
C GLU A 226 16.71 -4.29 -20.05
N ALA A 227 16.02 -5.43 -19.92
CA ALA A 227 15.63 -6.25 -21.06
C ALA A 227 14.57 -5.58 -21.94
N LEU A 228 13.54 -4.98 -21.35
CA LEU A 228 12.49 -4.24 -22.07
C LEU A 228 13.04 -3.03 -22.82
N VAL A 229 14.01 -2.32 -22.25
CA VAL A 229 14.69 -1.21 -22.92
C VAL A 229 15.68 -1.70 -23.98
N GLY A 230 16.38 -2.80 -23.69
CA GLY A 230 17.40 -3.34 -24.56
C GLY A 230 16.86 -4.09 -25.78
N CYS A 231 15.64 -4.65 -25.73
CA CYS A 231 15.01 -5.26 -26.91
C CYS A 231 14.63 -4.23 -27.98
N ASN A 232 14.56 -2.94 -27.61
CA ASN A 232 14.19 -1.84 -28.50
C ASN A 232 12.84 -2.06 -29.21
N ASN A 233 11.90 -2.73 -28.53
CA ASN A 233 10.57 -3.03 -29.03
C ASN A 233 9.52 -2.35 -28.15
N VAL A 234 8.98 -1.23 -28.64
CA VAL A 234 7.99 -0.41 -27.90
C VAL A 234 6.70 -1.18 -27.60
N ALA A 235 6.29 -2.12 -28.46
CA ALA A 235 5.08 -2.90 -28.24
C ALA A 235 5.21 -3.83 -27.01
N MET A 236 6.41 -4.32 -26.73
CA MET A 236 6.67 -5.11 -25.51
C MET A 236 6.63 -4.25 -24.25
N ALA A 237 7.14 -3.02 -24.31
CA ALA A 237 7.04 -2.06 -23.22
C ALA A 237 5.58 -1.61 -23.00
N ASP A 238 4.84 -1.35 -24.08
CA ASP A 238 3.41 -1.02 -24.04
C ASP A 238 2.61 -2.14 -23.39
N LEU A 239 2.77 -3.39 -23.83
CA LEU A 239 2.11 -4.55 -23.24
C LEU A 239 2.49 -4.73 -21.76
N PHE A 240 3.77 -4.58 -21.40
CA PHE A 240 4.21 -4.78 -20.02
C PHE A 240 3.63 -3.74 -19.07
N ILE A 241 3.80 -2.44 -19.37
CA ILE A 241 3.26 -1.35 -18.54
C ILE A 241 1.73 -1.41 -18.57
N GLY A 242 1.19 -1.52 -19.77
CA GLY A 242 -0.22 -1.40 -20.05
C GLY A 242 -1.05 -2.58 -19.60
N ASP A 243 -0.49 -3.75 -19.28
CA ASP A 243 -1.30 -4.93 -18.96
C ASP A 243 -0.73 -5.80 -17.81
N VAL A 244 0.56 -5.66 -17.45
CA VAL A 244 1.21 -6.54 -16.45
C VAL A 244 1.63 -5.82 -15.17
N VAL A 245 2.12 -4.59 -15.26
CA VAL A 245 2.62 -3.86 -14.09
C VAL A 245 1.45 -3.52 -13.15
N VAL A 246 1.50 -4.06 -11.93
CA VAL A 246 0.51 -3.86 -10.85
C VAL A 246 1.24 -3.74 -9.51
N VAL A 247 0.96 -2.68 -8.74
CA VAL A 247 1.44 -2.57 -7.35
C VAL A 247 0.66 -3.56 -6.51
N THR A 248 1.38 -4.50 -5.95
CA THR A 248 0.83 -5.49 -5.03
C THR A 248 1.85 -5.71 -3.92
N ARG A 249 1.52 -6.55 -2.92
CA ARG A 249 2.53 -7.04 -1.98
C ARG A 249 3.70 -7.82 -2.64
N TRP A 250 3.60 -8.12 -3.94
CA TRP A 250 4.55 -8.94 -4.70
C TRP A 250 5.49 -8.14 -5.59
N LEU A 251 5.04 -6.98 -6.07
CA LEU A 251 5.86 -6.03 -6.79
C LEU A 251 5.91 -4.75 -5.96
N GLU A 252 7.06 -4.53 -5.33
CA GLU A 252 7.29 -3.31 -4.56
C GLU A 252 7.07 -2.08 -5.44
N PHE A 253 6.42 -1.07 -4.87
CA PHE A 253 6.11 0.18 -5.56
C PHE A 253 7.34 0.79 -6.25
N ASP A 254 8.47 0.87 -5.54
CA ASP A 254 9.71 1.44 -6.08
C ASP A 254 10.25 0.64 -7.28
N ALA A 255 10.07 -0.68 -7.28
CA ALA A 255 10.46 -1.52 -8.41
C ALA A 255 9.59 -1.22 -9.65
N ALA A 256 8.28 -1.06 -9.46
CA ALA A 256 7.36 -0.66 -10.54
C ALA A 256 7.74 0.71 -11.13
N VAL A 257 7.99 1.71 -10.28
CA VAL A 257 8.38 3.07 -10.70
C VAL A 257 9.66 3.04 -11.53
N VAL A 258 10.69 2.32 -11.10
CA VAL A 258 11.96 2.20 -11.85
C VAL A 258 11.76 1.56 -13.23
N MET A 259 10.92 0.53 -13.32
CA MET A 259 10.65 -0.10 -14.62
C MET A 259 9.90 0.83 -15.57
N ILE A 260 8.88 1.52 -15.06
CA ILE A 260 8.08 2.48 -15.83
C ILE A 260 8.94 3.66 -16.28
N GLU A 261 9.72 4.25 -15.38
CA GLU A 261 10.61 5.38 -15.70
C GLU A 261 11.62 5.00 -16.79
N LYS A 262 12.31 3.86 -16.67
CA LYS A 262 13.28 3.42 -17.69
C LYS A 262 12.66 3.25 -19.07
N CYS A 263 11.46 2.66 -19.13
CA CYS A 263 10.73 2.49 -20.38
C CYS A 263 10.29 3.84 -20.96
N LEU A 264 9.73 4.73 -20.13
CA LEU A 264 9.34 6.07 -20.56
C LEU A 264 10.56 6.84 -21.05
N ALA A 265 11.65 6.89 -20.29
CA ALA A 265 12.90 7.56 -20.64
C ALA A 265 13.47 7.06 -21.98
N LYS A 266 13.41 5.75 -22.25
CA LYS A 266 13.89 5.14 -23.50
C LYS A 266 12.98 5.43 -24.70
N TYR A 267 11.68 5.20 -24.57
CA TYR A 267 10.75 5.13 -25.71
C TYR A 267 9.97 6.42 -25.93
N GLY A 268 9.93 7.33 -24.96
CA GLY A 268 9.09 8.51 -25.01
C GLY A 268 7.70 8.25 -24.43
N TRP A 269 7.18 9.22 -23.69
CA TRP A 269 5.82 9.15 -23.14
C TRP A 269 4.77 9.07 -24.24
N LEU A 270 4.97 9.72 -25.39
CA LEU A 270 4.02 9.67 -26.52
C LEU A 270 3.79 8.25 -27.03
N ALA A 271 4.86 7.45 -27.11
CA ALA A 271 4.77 6.08 -27.62
C ALA A 271 4.16 5.11 -26.59
N LEU A 272 4.18 5.47 -25.31
CA LEU A 272 3.69 4.66 -24.19
C LEU A 272 2.46 5.28 -23.51
N GLU A 273 1.87 6.32 -24.09
CA GLU A 273 0.75 7.06 -23.50
C GLU A 273 -0.44 6.11 -23.27
N ALA A 274 -0.81 5.33 -24.29
CA ALA A 274 -1.90 4.37 -24.20
C ALA A 274 -1.67 3.34 -23.09
N ALA A 275 -0.47 2.79 -22.97
CA ALA A 275 -0.11 1.88 -21.88
C ALA A 275 -0.20 2.54 -20.50
N MET A 276 0.30 3.77 -20.35
CA MET A 276 0.22 4.50 -19.08
C MET A 276 -1.22 4.80 -18.69
N LEU A 277 -2.08 5.18 -19.63
CA LEU A 277 -3.50 5.40 -19.36
C LEU A 277 -4.20 4.09 -18.96
N ARG A 278 -3.93 2.97 -19.63
CA ARG A 278 -4.46 1.65 -19.21
C ARG A 278 -3.96 1.28 -17.81
N LEU A 279 -2.70 1.53 -17.49
CA LEU A 279 -2.12 1.31 -16.15
C LEU A 279 -2.87 2.14 -15.10
N ILE A 280 -3.03 3.45 -15.34
CA ILE A 280 -3.73 4.36 -14.43
C ILE A 280 -5.17 3.91 -14.22
N GLN A 281 -5.90 3.57 -15.30
CA GLN A 281 -7.28 3.08 -15.24
C GLN A 281 -7.45 1.83 -14.37
N ARG A 282 -6.44 0.96 -14.34
CA ARG A 282 -6.44 -0.21 -13.44
C ARG A 282 -6.11 0.19 -12.02
N TRP A 283 -4.99 0.88 -11.82
CA TRP A 283 -4.46 1.16 -10.50
C TRP A 283 -5.35 2.09 -9.68
N VAL A 284 -5.92 3.12 -10.30
CA VAL A 284 -6.70 4.14 -9.59
C VAL A 284 -7.95 3.58 -8.91
N LYS A 285 -8.49 2.47 -9.41
CA LYS A 285 -9.67 1.79 -8.85
C LYS A 285 -9.34 1.04 -7.56
N ASP A 286 -8.11 0.53 -7.47
CA ASP A 286 -7.65 -0.25 -6.33
C ASP A 286 -6.90 0.64 -5.31
N ASP A 287 -6.11 1.60 -5.79
CA ASP A 287 -5.22 2.44 -5.00
C ASP A 287 -4.86 3.77 -5.72
N VAL A 288 -5.55 4.86 -5.39
CA VAL A 288 -5.25 6.20 -5.94
C VAL A 288 -3.91 6.74 -5.41
N SER A 289 -3.50 6.40 -4.18
CA SER A 289 -2.22 6.82 -3.59
C SER A 289 -1.05 6.31 -4.43
N SER A 290 -1.02 5.02 -4.73
CA SER A 290 0.04 4.45 -5.60
C SER A 290 0.09 5.15 -6.96
N THR A 291 -1.06 5.47 -7.54
CA THR A 291 -1.12 6.16 -8.83
C THR A 291 -0.61 7.60 -8.72
N ALA A 292 -1.07 8.37 -7.73
CA ALA A 292 -0.62 9.75 -7.49
C ALA A 292 0.87 9.79 -7.15
N ARG A 293 1.37 8.85 -6.35
CA ARG A 293 2.78 8.71 -6.00
C ARG A 293 3.64 8.38 -7.21
N LEU A 294 3.17 7.53 -8.12
CA LEU A 294 3.87 7.22 -9.37
C LEU A 294 4.04 8.48 -10.20
N LEU A 295 2.95 9.22 -10.41
CA LEU A 295 2.98 10.46 -11.19
C LEU A 295 3.85 11.52 -10.52
N ALA A 296 3.77 11.67 -9.19
CA ALA A 296 4.58 12.63 -8.44
C ALA A 296 6.08 12.32 -8.54
N ASN A 297 6.47 11.04 -8.48
CA ASN A 297 7.86 10.62 -8.65
C ASN A 297 8.37 10.89 -10.06
N LEU A 298 7.59 10.53 -11.09
CA LEU A 298 7.96 10.74 -12.49
C LEU A 298 8.03 12.24 -12.85
N ALA A 299 7.19 13.06 -12.22
CA ALA A 299 7.14 14.51 -12.39
C ALA A 299 8.27 15.25 -11.65
N GLY A 300 8.93 14.60 -10.68
CA GLY A 300 9.84 15.29 -9.77
C GLY A 300 9.11 16.21 -8.78
N ALA A 301 7.85 15.92 -8.46
CA ALA A 301 7.06 16.69 -7.50
C ALA A 301 7.45 16.41 -6.04
N THR A 302 8.28 15.40 -5.79
CA THR A 302 8.77 15.00 -4.46
C THR A 302 10.28 14.83 -4.45
N ASN A 303 10.91 15.26 -3.35
CA ASN A 303 12.36 15.12 -3.16
C ASN A 303 12.78 13.70 -2.73
N ASN A 304 11.82 12.83 -2.39
CA ASN A 304 12.08 11.46 -1.96
C ASN A 304 12.02 10.42 -3.09
N SER A 305 11.93 10.86 -4.34
CA SER A 305 11.90 9.95 -5.50
C SER A 305 13.23 9.21 -5.67
N LYS A 306 13.16 7.91 -5.96
CA LYS A 306 14.33 7.09 -6.33
C LYS A 306 14.64 7.14 -7.84
N VAL A 307 13.80 7.80 -8.62
CA VAL A 307 13.96 7.94 -10.07
C VAL A 307 14.13 9.38 -10.47
N ALA A 308 14.84 9.60 -11.58
CA ALA A 308 14.99 10.93 -12.15
C ALA A 308 13.63 11.43 -12.70
N PRO A 309 13.31 12.72 -12.55
CA PRO A 309 12.13 13.29 -13.20
C PRO A 309 12.25 13.20 -14.72
N LEU A 310 11.14 12.91 -15.40
CA LEU A 310 11.11 12.81 -16.86
C LEU A 310 11.43 14.17 -17.52
N GLN A 311 12.40 14.18 -18.44
CA GLN A 311 12.92 15.40 -19.11
C GLN A 311 12.47 15.53 -20.57
N GLN A 312 11.47 14.77 -20.98
CA GLN A 312 11.07 14.71 -22.39
C GLN A 312 10.33 15.98 -22.83
N PRO A 313 10.36 16.34 -24.13
CA PRO A 313 9.57 17.45 -24.64
C PRO A 313 8.09 17.27 -24.31
N PHE A 314 7.44 18.36 -23.91
CA PHE A 314 6.00 18.43 -23.65
C PHE A 314 5.53 17.49 -22.53
N VAL A 315 6.41 17.10 -21.61
CA VAL A 315 6.10 16.14 -20.54
C VAL A 315 4.98 16.61 -19.60
N CYS A 316 4.70 17.92 -19.49
CA CYS A 316 3.57 18.38 -18.69
C CYS A 316 2.22 17.98 -19.32
N GLU A 317 2.13 17.84 -20.65
CA GLU A 317 0.92 17.33 -21.31
C GLU A 317 0.64 15.87 -20.91
N PHE A 318 1.69 15.07 -20.79
CA PHE A 318 1.59 13.70 -20.27
C PHE A 318 1.03 13.67 -18.85
N PHE A 319 1.53 14.53 -17.95
CA PHE A 319 1.03 14.57 -16.56
C PHE A 319 -0.39 15.12 -16.47
N LYS A 320 -0.75 16.15 -17.26
CA LYS A 320 -2.13 16.66 -17.33
C LYS A 320 -3.09 15.57 -17.80
N ARG A 321 -2.73 14.84 -18.86
CA ARG A 321 -3.56 13.74 -19.40
C ARG A 321 -3.67 12.57 -18.42
N SER A 322 -2.56 12.19 -17.80
CA SER A 322 -2.52 11.14 -16.78
C SER A 322 -3.37 11.50 -15.56
N TRP A 323 -3.24 12.73 -15.07
CA TRP A 323 -4.02 13.21 -13.93
C TRP A 323 -5.49 13.37 -14.27
N HIS A 324 -5.82 13.80 -15.50
CA HIS A 324 -7.19 13.79 -15.98
C HIS A 324 -7.80 12.40 -15.92
N GLU A 325 -7.08 11.36 -16.36
CA GLU A 325 -7.57 9.98 -16.27
C GLU A 325 -7.77 9.57 -14.80
N VAL A 326 -6.84 9.90 -13.90
CA VAL A 326 -7.02 9.69 -12.45
C VAL A 326 -8.33 10.33 -11.96
N LEU A 327 -8.59 11.59 -12.30
CA LEU A 327 -9.79 12.32 -11.91
C LEU A 327 -11.07 11.79 -12.56
N VAL A 328 -11.03 11.24 -13.78
CA VAL A 328 -12.22 10.61 -14.41
C VAL A 328 -12.75 9.49 -13.51
N HIS A 329 -11.86 8.73 -12.88
CA HIS A 329 -12.21 7.64 -11.95
C HIS A 329 -12.39 8.08 -10.49
N GLN A 330 -12.41 9.39 -10.19
CA GLN A 330 -12.62 9.93 -8.84
C GLN A 330 -13.77 9.28 -8.04
N PRO A 331 -14.96 9.00 -8.63
CA PRO A 331 -16.05 8.36 -7.88
C PRO A 331 -15.76 6.93 -7.39
N THR A 332 -14.70 6.29 -7.92
CA THR A 332 -14.31 4.92 -7.57
C THR A 332 -13.21 4.84 -6.52
N TRP A 333 -12.64 5.98 -6.11
CA TRP A 333 -11.51 6.00 -5.19
C TRP A 333 -11.92 5.51 -3.79
N PRO A 334 -11.22 4.51 -3.22
CA PRO A 334 -11.36 4.20 -1.81
C PRO A 334 -10.83 5.35 -0.96
N THR A 335 -11.63 5.89 -0.04
CA THR A 335 -11.23 7.03 0.82
C THR A 335 -9.98 6.74 1.65
N SER A 336 -9.74 5.47 1.99
CA SER A 336 -8.55 4.98 2.70
C SER A 336 -7.26 5.05 1.89
N THR A 337 -7.36 5.21 0.57
CA THR A 337 -6.20 5.27 -0.36
C THR A 337 -5.86 6.69 -0.77
N ILE A 338 -6.59 7.70 -0.29
CA ILE A 338 -6.29 9.11 -0.52
C ILE A 338 -5.16 9.52 0.45
N ASP A 339 -4.13 10.20 -0.05
CA ASP A 339 -2.98 10.62 0.75
C ASP A 339 -2.31 11.93 0.29
N GLU A 340 -1.13 12.23 0.85
CA GLU A 340 -0.34 13.43 0.54
C GLU A 340 0.09 13.56 -0.93
N TYR A 341 0.18 12.48 -1.72
CA TYR A 341 0.65 12.57 -3.09
C TYR A 341 -0.37 13.25 -4.01
N ILE A 342 -1.65 13.28 -3.62
CA ILE A 342 -2.67 14.07 -4.33
C ILE A 342 -2.38 15.57 -4.18
N VAL A 343 -1.98 16.02 -2.98
CA VAL A 343 -1.56 17.41 -2.72
C VAL A 343 -0.32 17.74 -3.56
N LEU A 344 0.66 16.83 -3.62
CA LEU A 344 1.86 17.02 -4.42
C LEU A 344 1.55 17.14 -5.92
N MET A 345 0.62 16.33 -6.43
CA MET A 345 0.21 16.41 -7.84
C MET A 345 -0.55 17.70 -8.14
N ASP A 346 -1.43 18.15 -7.25
CA ASP A 346 -2.08 19.46 -7.38
C ASP A 346 -1.05 20.59 -7.43
N GLY A 347 -0.11 20.62 -6.48
CA GLY A 347 0.94 21.64 -6.43
C GLY A 347 1.88 21.58 -7.64
N TYR A 348 2.22 20.38 -8.12
CA TYR A 348 3.00 20.24 -9.34
C TYR A 348 2.26 20.85 -10.55
N LEU A 349 0.98 20.53 -10.74
CA LEU A 349 0.22 20.99 -11.90
C LEU A 349 -0.13 22.48 -11.84
N HIS A 350 -0.33 23.05 -10.65
CA HIS A 350 -0.64 24.48 -10.49
C HIS A 350 0.60 25.36 -10.41
N ASP A 351 1.63 24.94 -9.69
CA ASP A 351 2.72 25.83 -9.27
C ASP A 351 4.06 25.55 -9.97
N ILE A 352 4.25 24.35 -10.53
CA ILE A 352 5.54 23.95 -11.13
C ILE A 352 5.40 23.81 -12.64
N ALA A 353 4.48 22.96 -13.10
CA ALA A 353 4.31 22.62 -14.50
C ALA A 353 4.14 23.87 -15.38
N PRO A 354 3.30 24.89 -15.06
CA PRO A 354 3.09 26.05 -15.93
C PRO A 354 4.35 26.84 -16.26
N PHE A 355 5.37 26.79 -15.39
CA PHE A 355 6.63 27.50 -15.56
C PHE A 355 7.70 26.66 -16.28
N HIS A 356 7.41 25.42 -16.65
CA HIS A 356 8.34 24.56 -17.36
C HIS A 356 8.42 24.96 -18.84
N VAL A 357 9.52 25.62 -19.24
CA VAL A 357 9.72 26.25 -20.56
C VAL A 357 9.43 25.30 -21.73
N ASN A 358 9.86 24.03 -21.63
CA ASN A 358 9.64 23.00 -22.66
C ASN A 358 8.57 21.98 -22.26
N GLY A 359 7.82 22.26 -21.20
CA GLY A 359 6.87 21.33 -20.59
C GLY A 359 5.53 21.27 -21.30
N HIS A 360 5.12 22.36 -21.95
CA HIS A 360 3.82 22.46 -22.64
C HIS A 360 4.02 22.70 -24.12
N TRP A 361 3.15 22.11 -24.93
CA TRP A 361 3.18 22.36 -26.36
C TRP A 361 2.60 23.74 -26.69
N LEU A 362 1.55 24.15 -25.95
CA LEU A 362 0.85 25.41 -26.17
C LEU A 362 1.58 26.63 -25.62
N SER A 363 2.49 26.50 -24.65
CA SER A 363 3.19 27.65 -24.05
C SER A 363 4.05 28.42 -25.06
N GLN A 364 4.47 27.76 -26.13
CA GLN A 364 5.21 28.39 -27.22
C GLN A 364 4.32 29.17 -28.20
N LYS A 365 3.00 28.96 -28.15
CA LYS A 365 2.03 29.48 -29.14
C LYS A 365 0.98 30.39 -28.53
N LEU A 366 0.71 30.25 -27.24
CA LEU A 366 -0.33 30.98 -26.52
C LEU A 366 0.23 31.60 -25.23
N PRO A 367 -0.26 32.80 -24.84
CA PRO A 367 -0.01 33.35 -23.51
C PRO A 367 -0.46 32.39 -22.40
N PRO A 368 0.20 32.36 -21.22
CA PRO A 368 -0.12 31.44 -20.13
C PRO A 368 -1.59 31.42 -19.70
N ALA A 369 -2.25 32.58 -19.69
CA ALA A 369 -3.67 32.69 -19.35
C ALA A 369 -4.57 31.90 -20.32
N LEU A 370 -4.28 31.92 -21.63
CA LEU A 370 -5.04 31.16 -22.61
C LEU A 370 -4.72 29.66 -22.56
N VAL A 371 -3.47 29.29 -22.24
CA VAL A 371 -3.10 27.88 -21.99
C VAL A 371 -3.95 27.31 -20.85
N SER A 372 -4.07 28.05 -19.74
CA SER A 372 -4.89 27.66 -18.58
C SER A 372 -6.37 27.47 -18.93
N VAL A 373 -6.94 28.32 -19.79
CA VAL A 373 -8.32 28.17 -20.28
C VAL A 373 -8.49 26.91 -21.13
N VAL A 374 -7.55 26.66 -22.05
CA VAL A 374 -7.57 25.45 -22.89
C VAL A 374 -7.42 24.19 -22.03
N ASP A 375 -6.49 24.19 -21.08
CA ASP A 375 -6.30 23.08 -20.15
C ASP A 375 -7.59 22.80 -19.35
N SER A 376 -8.25 23.83 -18.84
CA SER A 376 -9.48 23.72 -18.07
C SER A 376 -10.68 23.23 -18.91
N PHE A 377 -10.61 23.37 -20.24
CA PHE A 377 -11.59 22.81 -21.17
C PHE A 377 -11.29 21.35 -21.53
N LEU A 378 -10.02 21.00 -21.76
CA LEU A 378 -9.60 19.66 -22.20
C LEU A 378 -9.55 18.65 -21.06
N TYR A 379 -9.20 19.10 -19.85
CA TYR A 379 -8.95 18.23 -18.71
C TYR A 379 -9.95 18.48 -17.58
N LYS A 380 -10.20 17.42 -16.80
CA LYS A 380 -11.05 17.49 -15.60
C LYS A 380 -10.40 18.34 -14.50
N HIS A 381 -9.07 18.39 -14.49
CA HIS A 381 -8.31 19.33 -13.68
C HIS A 381 -8.51 20.75 -14.22
N ARG A 382 -8.92 21.68 -13.35
CA ARG A 382 -9.13 23.09 -13.69
C ARG A 382 -8.14 23.94 -12.93
N HIS A 383 -7.55 24.93 -13.59
CA HIS A 383 -6.60 25.83 -12.92
C HIS A 383 -7.26 26.53 -11.72
N GLY A 384 -6.55 26.60 -10.59
CA GLY A 384 -7.06 27.13 -9.33
C GLY A 384 -8.03 26.22 -8.58
N VAL A 385 -8.41 25.06 -9.14
CA VAL A 385 -9.22 24.05 -8.44
C VAL A 385 -8.29 22.95 -7.95
N TYR A 386 -8.17 22.84 -6.63
CA TYR A 386 -7.39 21.80 -5.98
C TYR A 386 -8.23 20.54 -5.81
N THR A 387 -7.70 19.40 -6.27
CA THR A 387 -8.40 18.12 -6.34
C THR A 387 -9.03 17.76 -5.01
N LEU A 388 -8.24 17.72 -3.92
CA LEU A 388 -8.76 17.35 -2.58
C LEU A 388 -9.85 18.29 -2.07
N LEU A 389 -9.75 19.59 -2.38
CA LEU A 389 -10.72 20.59 -1.94
C LEU A 389 -12.05 20.46 -2.70
N SER A 390 -12.00 19.92 -3.92
CA SER A 390 -13.17 19.67 -4.76
C SER A 390 -13.88 18.33 -4.50
N LEU A 391 -13.28 17.42 -3.74
CA LEU A 391 -13.90 16.13 -3.40
C LEU A 391 -15.13 16.37 -2.51
N GLU A 392 -16.25 15.74 -2.83
CA GLU A 392 -17.45 15.72 -1.98
C GLU A 392 -17.21 14.84 -0.74
N MET A 393 -16.46 15.37 0.21
CA MET A 393 -16.12 14.74 1.49
C MET A 393 -16.72 15.55 2.63
N ASP A 394 -17.18 14.87 3.67
CA ASP A 394 -17.73 15.54 4.84
C ASP A 394 -16.65 16.37 5.58
N THR A 395 -17.12 17.36 6.35
CA THR A 395 -16.25 18.26 7.13
C THR A 395 -15.34 17.52 8.10
N LYS A 396 -15.84 16.40 8.67
CA LYS A 396 -15.10 15.60 9.65
C LYS A 396 -13.88 14.95 9.01
N TRP A 397 -14.07 14.25 7.89
CA TRP A 397 -13.00 13.63 7.12
C TRP A 397 -11.98 14.67 6.66
N ARG A 398 -12.45 15.82 6.15
CA ARG A 398 -11.55 16.90 5.72
C ARG A 398 -10.67 17.41 6.86
N LEU A 399 -11.25 17.67 8.04
CA LEU A 399 -10.47 18.10 9.21
C LEU A 399 -9.50 17.00 9.72
N GLN A 400 -9.86 15.74 9.57
CA GLN A 400 -9.03 14.61 9.98
C GLN A 400 -7.83 14.37 9.05
N CYS A 401 -8.09 14.39 7.75
CA CYS A 401 -7.13 13.94 6.75
C CYS A 401 -6.33 15.10 6.14
N LEU A 402 -6.98 16.21 5.81
CA LEU A 402 -6.36 17.29 5.02
C LEU A 402 -5.15 17.94 5.71
N PRO A 403 -5.19 18.29 7.02
CA PRO A 403 -4.00 18.81 7.69
C PRO A 403 -2.84 17.82 7.68
N THR A 404 -3.13 16.54 7.90
CA THR A 404 -2.12 15.46 7.91
C THR A 404 -1.47 15.32 6.53
N PHE A 405 -2.27 15.30 5.47
CA PHE A 405 -1.78 15.21 4.09
C PHE A 405 -0.95 16.43 3.71
N LEU A 406 -1.37 17.64 4.09
CA LEU A 406 -0.62 18.87 3.81
C LEU A 406 0.73 18.89 4.52
N VAL A 407 0.78 18.53 5.82
CA VAL A 407 2.04 18.48 6.57
C VAL A 407 3.02 17.49 5.95
N LYS A 408 2.55 16.28 5.60
CA LYS A 408 3.36 15.27 4.91
C LYS A 408 3.82 15.73 3.52
N ALA A 409 2.93 16.31 2.72
CA ALA A 409 3.25 16.82 1.39
C ALA A 409 4.34 17.90 1.47
N VAL A 410 4.25 18.83 2.43
CA VAL A 410 5.27 19.87 2.63
C VAL A 410 6.60 19.29 3.11
N ALA A 411 6.58 18.21 3.90
CA ALA A 411 7.82 17.51 4.26
C ALA A 411 8.49 16.87 3.03
N LEU A 412 7.71 16.39 2.06
CA LEU A 412 8.21 15.84 0.80
C LEU A 412 8.63 16.92 -0.20
N GLN A 413 7.96 18.08 -0.20
CA GLN A 413 8.24 19.22 -1.06
C GLN A 413 8.04 20.55 -0.30
N PRO A 414 9.10 21.10 0.32
CA PRO A 414 8.99 22.34 1.11
C PRO A 414 8.57 23.59 0.33
N ALA A 415 8.80 23.60 -1.00
CA ALA A 415 8.42 24.69 -1.88
C ALA A 415 6.93 24.69 -2.30
N LEU A 416 6.14 23.71 -1.83
CA LEU A 416 4.73 23.58 -2.15
C LEU A 416 3.94 24.83 -1.70
N VAL A 417 3.06 25.35 -2.55
CA VAL A 417 2.13 26.42 -2.20
C VAL A 417 1.01 25.85 -1.33
N GLN A 418 0.87 26.39 -0.12
CA GLN A 418 -0.02 25.83 0.91
C GLN A 418 -1.29 26.65 1.14
N THR A 419 -1.28 27.93 0.77
CA THR A 419 -2.32 28.92 1.09
C THR A 419 -3.75 28.41 0.84
N PRO A 420 -4.07 27.81 -0.32
CA PRO A 420 -5.43 27.35 -0.63
C PRO A 420 -5.92 26.27 0.33
N TYR A 421 -5.03 25.36 0.75
CA TYR A 421 -5.36 24.33 1.72
C TYR A 421 -5.50 24.91 3.13
N LEU A 422 -4.60 25.81 3.51
CA LEU A 422 -4.60 26.44 4.84
C LEU A 422 -5.87 27.27 5.09
N GLU A 423 -6.33 28.02 4.09
CA GLU A 423 -7.58 28.81 4.16
C GLU A 423 -8.81 27.92 4.33
N VAL A 424 -8.89 26.80 3.60
CA VAL A 424 -10.00 25.85 3.74
C VAL A 424 -9.94 25.14 5.08
N ILE A 425 -8.76 24.67 5.52
CA ILE A 425 -8.60 24.06 6.86
C ILE A 425 -9.04 25.03 7.95
N ALA A 426 -8.61 26.30 7.88
CA ALA A 426 -8.98 27.32 8.83
C ALA A 426 -10.50 27.58 8.84
N THR A 427 -11.11 27.68 7.65
CA THR A 427 -12.56 27.87 7.51
C THR A 427 -13.36 26.69 8.06
N LEU A 428 -12.93 25.46 7.77
CA LEU A 428 -13.55 24.24 8.30
C LEU A 428 -13.39 24.16 9.82
N ALA A 429 -12.20 24.51 10.32
CA ALA A 429 -11.91 24.56 11.74
C ALA A 429 -12.84 25.58 12.41
N ASP A 430 -13.08 26.75 11.84
CA ASP A 430 -14.00 27.76 12.39
C ASP A 430 -15.46 27.36 12.32
N ALA A 431 -15.91 26.74 11.23
CA ALA A 431 -17.31 26.35 11.03
C ALA A 431 -17.76 25.17 11.89
N HIS A 432 -16.84 24.31 12.33
CA HIS A 432 -17.21 23.08 13.06
C HIS A 432 -17.80 23.40 14.45
N THR A 433 -18.90 22.76 14.86
CA THR A 433 -19.50 22.97 16.19
C THR A 433 -19.41 21.72 17.06
N ARG A 434 -19.38 21.91 18.38
CA ARG A 434 -19.14 20.88 19.42
C ARG A 434 -20.13 19.69 19.42
N GLY A 435 -21.24 19.79 18.69
CA GLY A 435 -22.36 18.85 18.77
C GLY A 435 -22.29 17.63 17.85
N ASP A 436 -21.41 17.61 16.85
CA ASP A 436 -21.58 16.65 15.76
C ASP A 436 -20.99 15.26 16.03
N TYR A 437 -19.84 15.11 16.72
CA TYR A 437 -19.24 13.80 17.01
C TYR A 437 -18.20 13.87 18.15
N TYR A 438 -18.27 12.98 19.14
CA TYR A 438 -17.18 12.77 20.11
C TYR A 438 -15.91 12.22 19.41
N ALA A 439 -14.74 12.75 19.76
CA ALA A 439 -13.38 12.32 19.37
C ALA A 439 -13.19 12.03 17.86
N THR A 440 -13.31 13.06 17.02
CA THR A 440 -13.15 12.91 15.56
C THR A 440 -11.70 12.86 15.10
N LEU A 441 -10.79 13.44 15.87
CA LEU A 441 -9.38 13.57 15.53
C LEU A 441 -8.53 12.81 16.55
N GLY A 442 -7.79 11.80 16.09
CA GLY A 442 -6.70 11.23 16.90
C GLY A 442 -5.47 12.14 16.88
N PHE A 443 -4.58 11.98 17.86
CA PHE A 443 -3.31 12.71 18.04
C PHE A 443 -2.67 13.27 16.74
N THR A 444 -2.43 12.42 15.73
CA THR A 444 -1.77 12.83 14.46
C THR A 444 -2.53 13.91 13.70
N GLY A 445 -3.87 13.83 13.66
CA GLY A 445 -4.71 14.82 12.99
C GLY A 445 -4.68 16.16 13.71
N VAL A 446 -4.70 16.13 15.05
CA VAL A 446 -4.65 17.32 15.91
C VAL A 446 -3.34 18.07 15.75
N TYR A 447 -2.24 17.33 15.89
CA TYR A 447 -0.90 17.89 15.73
C TYR A 447 -0.73 18.51 14.34
N SER A 448 -1.24 17.84 13.30
CA SER A 448 -1.17 18.34 11.93
C SER A 448 -2.02 19.60 11.74
N LEU A 449 -3.21 19.67 12.35
CA LEU A 449 -4.06 20.86 12.35
C LEU A 449 -3.35 22.04 13.03
N LEU A 450 -2.83 21.86 14.24
CA LEU A 450 -2.08 22.90 14.94
C LEU A 450 -0.86 23.36 14.14
N SER A 451 -0.12 22.43 13.54
CA SER A 451 1.04 22.73 12.69
C SER A 451 0.65 23.56 11.45
N CYS A 452 -0.49 23.27 10.83
CA CYS A 452 -1.02 24.08 9.73
C CYS A 452 -1.40 25.48 10.20
N MET A 453 -2.05 25.59 11.36
CA MET A 453 -2.51 26.88 11.89
C MET A 453 -1.36 27.77 12.38
N ASP A 454 -0.25 27.20 12.88
CA ASP A 454 0.97 27.96 13.22
C ASP A 454 1.54 28.68 11.98
N ARG A 455 1.53 28.02 10.82
CA ARG A 455 2.07 28.59 9.56
C ARG A 455 1.33 29.84 9.09
N ILE A 456 0.07 29.99 9.46
CA ILE A 456 -0.75 31.19 9.16
C ILE A 456 -0.95 32.09 10.39
N GLY A 457 -0.23 31.83 11.49
CA GLY A 457 -0.34 32.63 12.72
C GLY A 457 -1.69 32.53 13.44
N ARG A 458 -2.44 31.45 13.19
CA ARG A 458 -3.80 31.19 13.73
C ARG A 458 -3.86 30.24 14.91
N CYS A 459 -2.73 29.90 15.54
CA CYS A 459 -2.73 29.26 16.85
C CYS A 459 -3.13 30.25 17.95
N ASP A 460 -4.39 30.68 17.96
CA ASP A 460 -5.00 31.52 18.99
C ASP A 460 -5.75 30.68 20.05
N GLU A 461 -6.16 31.33 21.15
CA GLU A 461 -6.88 30.67 22.25
C GLU A 461 -8.19 30.01 21.79
N ALA A 462 -8.91 30.62 20.85
CA ALA A 462 -10.17 30.08 20.35
C ALA A 462 -9.97 28.77 19.58
N LEU A 463 -8.96 28.70 18.71
CA LEU A 463 -8.59 27.46 18.04
C LEU A 463 -8.12 26.41 19.05
N MET A 464 -7.31 26.77 20.03
CA MET A 464 -6.80 25.82 21.03
C MET A 464 -7.92 25.22 21.89
N ASP A 465 -8.89 26.04 22.32
CA ASP A 465 -10.09 25.55 23.00
C ASP A 465 -10.92 24.62 22.12
N LYS A 466 -10.98 24.92 20.83
CA LYS A 466 -11.66 24.07 19.86
C LYS A 466 -10.96 22.75 19.67
N VAL A 467 -9.64 22.75 19.52
CA VAL A 467 -8.80 21.56 19.42
C VAL A 467 -8.97 20.68 20.66
N ARG A 468 -8.90 21.24 21.88
CA ARG A 468 -9.18 20.50 23.11
C ARG A 468 -10.56 19.84 23.05
N THR A 469 -11.58 20.58 22.64
CA THR A 469 -12.95 20.08 22.53
C THR A 469 -13.08 18.93 21.50
N LEU A 470 -12.38 19.02 20.37
CA LEU A 470 -12.48 18.03 19.28
C LEU A 470 -11.79 16.71 19.60
N CYS A 471 -10.72 16.76 20.39
CA CYS A 471 -9.77 15.66 20.53
C CYS A 471 -9.73 15.08 21.95
N GLY A 472 -10.38 15.76 22.91
CA GLY A 472 -10.37 15.37 24.31
C GLY A 472 -8.95 15.29 24.84
N THR A 473 -8.59 14.13 25.39
CA THR A 473 -7.31 13.89 26.05
C THR A 473 -6.10 13.99 25.10
N ASP A 474 -6.27 13.61 23.83
CA ASP A 474 -5.19 13.62 22.82
C ASP A 474 -4.67 15.03 22.51
N ALA A 475 -5.42 16.07 22.87
CA ALA A 475 -5.00 17.44 22.64
C ALA A 475 -3.75 17.80 23.47
N ALA A 476 -3.62 17.28 24.70
CA ALA A 476 -2.44 17.53 25.54
C ALA A 476 -1.16 17.01 24.88
N ASP A 477 -1.20 15.76 24.41
CA ASP A 477 -0.11 15.13 23.64
C ASP A 477 0.23 15.95 22.39
N ALA A 478 -0.78 16.42 21.65
CA ALA A 478 -0.60 17.21 20.45
C ALA A 478 0.09 18.56 20.74
N PHE A 479 -0.28 19.25 21.82
CA PHE A 479 0.39 20.48 22.25
C PHE A 479 1.83 20.23 22.64
N ALA A 480 2.09 19.20 23.45
CA ALA A 480 3.43 18.82 23.86
C ALA A 480 4.31 18.48 22.65
N TYR A 481 3.80 17.69 21.72
CA TYR A 481 4.53 17.32 20.50
C TYR A 481 4.80 18.52 19.60
N LEU A 482 3.81 19.41 19.43
CA LEU A 482 3.95 20.64 18.64
C LEU A 482 5.14 21.47 19.13
N VAL A 483 5.22 21.73 20.43
CA VAL A 483 6.25 22.64 20.98
C VAL A 483 7.60 21.97 21.19
N THR A 484 7.65 20.64 21.39
CA THR A 484 8.90 19.91 21.66
C THR A 484 9.58 19.36 20.40
N LYS A 485 8.83 19.01 19.36
CA LYS A 485 9.36 18.33 18.16
C LYS A 485 9.36 19.18 16.90
N THR A 486 8.61 20.28 16.88
CA THR A 486 8.42 21.10 15.68
C THR A 486 8.96 22.51 15.90
N PRO A 487 9.67 23.10 14.93
CA PRO A 487 10.00 24.51 15.00
C PRO A 487 8.71 25.34 14.88
N VAL A 488 8.20 25.79 16.03
CA VAL A 488 7.06 26.71 16.11
C VAL A 488 7.51 28.16 16.11
N SER A 489 6.67 29.04 15.56
CA SER A 489 6.88 30.48 15.64
C SER A 489 6.93 30.97 17.09
N ALA A 490 7.66 32.06 17.35
CA ALA A 490 7.76 32.64 18.70
C ALA A 490 6.38 33.07 19.23
N VAL A 491 5.53 33.61 18.35
CA VAL A 491 4.16 34.03 18.68
C VAL A 491 3.31 32.83 19.09
N THR A 492 3.35 31.73 18.36
CA THR A 492 2.63 30.51 18.74
C THR A 492 3.17 29.93 20.04
N ARG A 493 4.50 29.94 20.25
CA ARG A 493 5.09 29.49 21.52
C ARG A 493 4.55 30.27 22.71
N GLU A 494 4.51 31.59 22.61
CA GLU A 494 3.95 32.48 23.64
C GLU A 494 2.46 32.24 23.88
N ARG A 495 1.68 32.08 22.80
CA ARG A 495 0.23 31.81 22.91
C ARG A 495 -0.06 30.45 23.53
N VAL A 496 0.68 29.40 23.16
CA VAL A 496 0.55 28.07 23.77
C VAL A 496 0.94 28.14 25.25
N ALA A 497 2.02 28.84 25.60
CA ALA A 497 2.40 29.06 27.00
C ALA A 497 1.26 29.70 27.81
N ALA A 498 0.71 30.82 27.32
CA ALA A 498 -0.38 31.52 27.96
C ALA A 498 -1.67 30.68 28.05
N TYR A 499 -1.98 29.91 27.00
CA TYR A 499 -3.13 29.03 26.98
C TYR A 499 -3.01 27.91 28.03
N LEU A 500 -1.87 27.22 28.07
CA LEU A 500 -1.64 26.14 29.03
C LEU A 500 -1.63 26.66 30.47
N ASP A 501 -1.01 27.81 30.74
CA ASP A 501 -1.02 28.44 32.09
C ASP A 501 -2.44 28.75 32.57
N ASN A 502 -3.35 29.13 31.67
CA ASN A 502 -4.73 29.50 32.01
C ASN A 502 -5.74 28.35 31.95
N LYS A 503 -5.47 27.29 31.18
CA LYS A 503 -6.48 26.28 30.80
C LYS A 503 -6.06 24.84 31.06
N ALA A 504 -4.82 24.57 31.50
CA ALA A 504 -4.35 23.20 31.74
C ALA A 504 -5.31 22.39 32.64
N GLN A 505 -5.87 23.01 33.68
CA GLN A 505 -6.84 22.34 34.57
C GLN A 505 -8.09 21.84 33.82
N ARG A 506 -8.55 22.55 32.78
CA ARG A 506 -9.72 22.13 32.00
C ARG A 506 -9.51 20.81 31.26
N PHE A 507 -8.27 20.46 30.90
CA PHE A 507 -7.99 19.16 30.29
C PHE A 507 -8.23 18.02 31.29
N LEU A 508 -7.90 18.26 32.56
CA LEU A 508 -8.08 17.29 33.63
C LEU A 508 -9.56 17.20 33.99
N ASP A 509 -10.25 18.34 34.11
CA ASP A 509 -11.69 18.39 34.33
C ASP A 509 -12.45 17.65 33.22
N ASP A 510 -12.08 17.87 31.94
CA ASP A 510 -12.68 17.15 30.82
C ASP A 510 -12.42 15.64 30.89
N ALA A 511 -11.20 15.22 31.26
CA ALA A 511 -10.85 13.82 31.39
C ALA A 511 -11.65 13.13 32.51
N VAL A 512 -11.78 13.79 33.66
CA VAL A 512 -12.59 13.31 34.78
C VAL A 512 -14.07 13.24 34.38
N ASN A 513 -14.60 14.28 33.74
CA ASN A 513 -16.00 14.32 33.28
C ASN A 513 -16.30 13.26 32.20
N ALA A 514 -15.28 12.80 31.48
CA ALA A 514 -15.40 11.73 30.48
C ALA A 514 -15.16 10.32 31.06
N ASP A 515 -15.07 10.19 32.39
CA ASP A 515 -14.70 8.94 33.09
C ASP A 515 -13.40 8.32 32.53
N ALA A 516 -12.43 9.16 32.19
CA ALA A 516 -11.14 8.70 31.69
C ALA A 516 -10.44 7.86 32.78
N LYS A 517 -9.73 6.81 32.33
CA LYS A 517 -8.95 5.97 33.24
C LYS A 517 -7.80 6.76 33.85
N ASP A 518 -7.40 6.43 35.08
CA ASP A 518 -6.34 7.15 35.82
C ASP A 518 -5.04 7.34 35.01
N HIS A 519 -4.62 6.33 34.25
CA HIS A 519 -3.43 6.44 33.40
C HIS A 519 -3.55 7.48 32.28
N CYS A 520 -4.77 7.78 31.80
CA CYS A 520 -4.99 8.87 30.86
C CYS A 520 -4.74 10.22 31.54
N ILE A 521 -5.19 10.40 32.78
CA ILE A 521 -4.95 11.63 33.56
C ILE A 521 -3.44 11.80 33.81
N VAL A 522 -2.74 10.73 34.19
CA VAL A 522 -1.27 10.73 34.34
C VAL A 522 -0.59 11.21 33.06
N ASN A 523 -0.97 10.64 31.91
CA ASN A 523 -0.40 11.03 30.61
C ASN A 523 -0.69 12.50 30.29
N ILE A 524 -1.92 12.99 30.50
CA ILE A 524 -2.29 14.39 30.28
C ILE A 524 -1.41 15.31 31.13
N VAL A 525 -1.26 15.03 32.42
CA VAL A 525 -0.41 15.82 33.31
C VAL A 525 1.03 15.83 32.82
N ALA A 526 1.57 14.67 32.45
CA ALA A 526 2.92 14.56 31.95
C ALA A 526 3.15 15.34 30.65
N GLU A 527 2.23 15.25 29.69
CA GLU A 527 2.32 15.97 28.42
C GLU A 527 2.12 17.48 28.58
N LEU A 528 1.18 17.93 29.42
CA LEU A 528 1.03 19.35 29.76
C LEU A 528 2.31 19.92 30.39
N VAL A 529 2.97 19.16 31.27
CA VAL A 529 4.23 19.59 31.88
C VAL A 529 5.37 19.57 30.87
N LYS A 530 5.45 18.59 29.97
CA LYS A 530 6.41 18.59 28.85
C LYS A 530 6.23 19.82 27.97
N ALA A 531 4.99 20.15 27.65
CA ALA A 531 4.67 21.35 26.88
C ALA A 531 5.12 22.62 27.63
N LEU A 532 4.66 22.80 28.87
CA LEU A 532 4.99 23.96 29.71
C LEU A 532 6.49 24.10 29.96
N ASP A 533 7.22 23.02 30.26
CA ASP A 533 8.67 23.06 30.45
C ASP A 533 9.42 23.59 29.23
N THR A 534 8.85 23.35 28.05
CA THR A 534 9.42 23.76 26.76
C THR A 534 9.10 25.21 26.44
N VAL A 535 7.90 25.69 26.77
CA VAL A 535 7.44 27.04 26.36
C VAL A 535 7.47 28.10 27.45
N ALA A 536 7.31 27.70 28.72
CA ALA A 536 7.24 28.55 29.90
C ALA A 536 7.62 27.75 31.17
N PRO A 537 8.90 27.35 31.32
CA PRO A 537 9.34 26.47 32.42
C PRO A 537 9.06 27.03 33.82
N GLU A 538 9.01 28.35 33.98
CA GLU A 538 8.65 29.03 35.23
C GLU A 538 7.20 28.79 35.66
N LYS A 539 6.31 28.37 34.74
CA LYS A 539 4.89 28.11 35.01
C LYS A 539 4.61 26.69 35.51
N VAL A 540 5.58 25.77 35.38
CA VAL A 540 5.42 24.37 35.83
C VAL A 540 5.04 24.29 37.31
N ALA A 541 5.67 25.09 38.17
CA ALA A 541 5.32 25.12 39.60
C ALA A 541 3.90 25.65 39.87
N SER A 542 3.47 26.66 39.11
CA SER A 542 2.12 27.24 39.21
C SER A 542 1.06 26.21 38.83
N PHE A 543 1.27 25.49 37.73
CA PHE A 543 0.38 24.42 37.27
C PHE A 543 0.14 23.36 38.35
N PHE A 544 1.19 22.83 38.97
CA PHE A 544 1.03 21.85 40.06
C PHE A 544 0.35 22.43 41.31
N THR A 545 0.57 23.71 41.60
CA THR A 545 -0.09 24.40 42.72
C THR A 545 -1.59 24.57 42.47
N GLN A 546 -2.03 24.64 41.20
CA GLN A 546 -3.44 24.69 40.83
C GLN A 546 -4.09 23.30 40.75
N TRP A 547 -3.36 22.29 40.30
CA TRP A 547 -3.91 20.92 40.17
C TRP A 547 -4.09 20.21 41.53
N LEU A 548 -3.15 20.36 42.46
CA LEU A 548 -3.17 19.63 43.74
C LEU A 548 -4.33 19.96 44.71
N PRO A 549 -4.81 21.22 44.84
CA PRO A 549 -5.86 21.57 45.82
C PRO A 549 -7.26 21.07 45.44
N ASP A 550 -7.53 20.86 44.16
CA ASP A 550 -8.87 20.57 43.63
C ASP A 550 -9.21 19.07 43.62
N GLU A 551 -8.23 18.20 43.92
CA GLU A 551 -8.40 16.74 43.84
C GLU A 551 -8.78 16.10 45.19
N PRO A 552 -9.60 15.03 45.19
CA PRO A 552 -9.98 14.34 46.41
C PRO A 552 -8.75 13.77 47.11
N THR A 553 -8.65 13.96 48.43
CA THR A 553 -7.61 13.35 49.28
C THR A 553 -7.81 11.83 49.47
N SER A 554 -8.32 11.14 48.44
CA SER A 554 -8.54 9.72 48.44
C SER A 554 -7.22 8.95 48.24
N LEU A 555 -7.17 7.74 48.83
CA LEU A 555 -6.04 6.84 48.64
C LEU A 555 -5.89 6.41 47.18
N THR A 556 -7.00 6.21 46.47
CA THR A 556 -7.05 5.84 45.05
C THR A 556 -6.40 6.91 44.18
N PHE A 557 -6.79 8.18 44.31
CA PHE A 557 -6.14 9.29 43.58
C PHE A 557 -4.63 9.34 43.85
N THR A 558 -4.24 9.22 45.12
CA THR A 558 -2.83 9.26 45.52
C THR A 558 -2.03 8.14 44.85
N ARG A 559 -2.61 6.93 44.80
CA ARG A 559 -1.96 5.72 44.28
C ARG A 559 -1.93 5.68 42.76
N ASP A 560 -3.07 5.92 42.13
CA ASP A 560 -3.30 5.60 40.72
C ASP A 560 -2.99 6.80 39.80
N GLN A 561 -2.96 8.02 40.33
CA GLN A 561 -2.66 9.24 39.56
C GLN A 561 -1.42 9.99 40.08
N LEU A 562 -1.42 10.43 41.34
CA LEU A 562 -0.35 11.31 41.85
C LEU A 562 1.01 10.62 41.94
N PHE A 563 1.05 9.36 42.41
CA PHE A 563 2.31 8.62 42.51
C PHE A 563 2.98 8.39 41.14
N PRO A 564 2.27 7.89 40.09
CA PRO A 564 2.83 7.80 38.74
C PRO A 564 3.34 9.14 38.19
N VAL A 565 2.61 10.24 38.39
CA VAL A 565 3.05 11.59 37.99
C VAL A 565 4.36 11.97 38.70
N VAL A 566 4.48 11.69 40.00
CA VAL A 566 5.72 11.94 40.77
C VAL A 566 6.89 11.14 40.19
N GLU A 567 6.68 9.87 39.87
CA GLU A 567 7.72 9.02 39.28
C GLU A 567 8.16 9.53 37.91
N GLU A 568 7.22 9.88 37.02
CA GLU A 568 7.52 10.39 35.69
C GLU A 568 8.25 11.74 35.77
N MET A 569 7.78 12.65 36.62
CA MET A 569 8.41 13.95 36.86
C MET A 569 9.82 13.82 37.44
N ALA A 570 10.02 12.90 38.38
CA ALA A 570 11.34 12.62 38.95
C ALA A 570 12.31 11.99 37.94
N ALA A 571 11.79 11.25 36.96
CA ALA A 571 12.56 10.69 35.86
C ALA A 571 12.95 11.75 34.83
N MET A 572 12.00 12.61 34.42
CA MET A 572 12.20 13.62 33.38
C MET A 572 12.98 14.85 33.86
N TYR A 573 12.71 15.35 35.06
CA TYR A 573 13.12 16.69 35.49
C TYR A 573 13.91 16.71 36.81
N ARG A 574 14.62 15.62 37.12
CA ARG A 574 15.33 15.42 38.39
C ARG A 574 16.06 16.65 38.93
N ASP A 575 16.76 17.38 38.05
CA ASP A 575 17.56 18.54 38.44
C ASP A 575 16.91 19.90 38.14
N LYS A 576 16.07 19.99 37.09
CA LYS A 576 15.50 21.24 36.59
C LYS A 576 14.32 21.73 37.45
N HIS A 577 13.44 20.82 37.85
CA HIS A 577 12.22 21.11 38.62
C HIS A 577 12.22 20.44 39.98
N ARG A 578 13.40 20.36 40.60
CA ARG A 578 13.61 19.60 41.83
C ARG A 578 12.67 20.00 42.96
N ASP A 579 12.43 21.29 43.16
CA ASP A 579 11.58 21.77 44.25
C ASP A 579 10.10 21.37 44.04
N VAL A 580 9.65 21.38 42.78
CA VAL A 580 8.32 20.89 42.39
C VAL A 580 8.20 19.39 42.63
N VAL A 581 9.19 18.59 42.20
CA VAL A 581 9.21 17.14 42.43
C VAL A 581 9.23 16.81 43.94
N LEU A 582 10.01 17.55 44.73
CA LEU A 582 10.04 17.44 46.19
C LEU A 582 8.68 17.74 46.81
N HIS A 583 8.02 18.81 46.35
CA HIS A 583 6.69 19.20 46.82
C HIS A 583 5.66 18.11 46.51
N LEU A 584 5.60 17.63 45.26
CA LEU A 584 4.70 16.57 44.83
C LEU A 584 4.95 15.26 45.58
N ALA A 585 6.21 14.83 45.71
CA ALA A 585 6.56 13.62 46.44
C ALA A 585 6.19 13.70 47.93
N THR A 586 6.31 14.89 48.54
CA THR A 586 5.90 15.13 49.92
C THR A 586 4.38 15.04 50.05
N HIS A 587 3.64 15.71 49.17
CA HIS A 587 2.18 15.68 49.14
C HIS A 587 1.65 14.27 48.94
N CYS A 588 2.20 13.53 47.96
CA CYS A 588 1.87 12.13 47.68
C CYS A 588 2.12 11.22 48.89
N ARG A 589 3.27 11.36 49.54
CA ARG A 589 3.61 10.60 50.75
C ARG A 589 2.62 10.85 51.88
N ASP A 590 2.23 12.12 52.06
CA ASP A 590 1.32 12.50 53.14
C ASP A 590 -0.13 12.04 52.83
N GLY A 591 -0.53 12.00 51.55
CA GLY A 591 -1.76 11.36 51.08
C GLY A 591 -1.81 9.86 51.40
N PHE A 592 -0.75 9.11 51.09
CA PHE A 592 -0.64 7.68 51.44
C PHE A 592 -0.75 7.46 52.95
N LYS A 593 -0.09 8.29 53.76
CA LYS A 593 -0.16 8.19 55.23
C LYS A 593 -1.58 8.44 55.75
N ARG A 594 -2.29 9.42 55.19
CA ARG A 594 -3.66 9.77 55.58
C ARG A 594 -4.64 8.67 55.19
N GLY A 595 -4.66 8.26 53.92
CA GLY A 595 -5.57 7.22 53.43
C GLY A 595 -5.35 5.87 54.13
N MET A 596 -4.10 5.50 54.42
CA MET A 596 -3.81 4.30 55.22
C MET A 596 -4.24 4.40 56.69
N ALA A 597 -4.34 5.60 57.26
CA ALA A 597 -4.83 5.81 58.62
C ALA A 597 -6.37 5.68 58.68
N GLU A 598 -7.07 6.26 57.71
CA GLU A 598 -8.53 6.20 57.57
C GLU A 598 -9.03 4.77 57.30
N HIS A 599 -8.31 3.98 56.50
CA HIS A 599 -8.62 2.56 56.29
C HIS A 599 -8.45 1.68 57.54
N ARG A 600 -7.65 2.11 58.54
CA ARG A 600 -7.50 1.35 59.80
C ARG A 600 -8.70 1.53 60.74
N THR A 601 -9.47 2.60 60.55
CA THR A 601 -10.62 2.95 61.41
C THR A 601 -11.96 2.41 60.91
N SER A 602 -12.08 2.02 59.62
CA SER A 602 -13.32 1.53 59.00
C SER A 602 -13.53 0.00 59.13
N ARG A 603 -13.24 -0.58 60.30
CA ARG A 603 -12.98 -2.03 60.45
C ARG A 603 -14.23 -2.93 60.62
N ASP A 604 -15.45 -2.40 60.51
CA ASP A 604 -16.66 -3.09 60.98
C ASP A 604 -17.73 -3.42 59.92
N ASP A 605 -17.50 -3.19 58.62
CA ASP A 605 -18.44 -3.68 57.57
C ASP A 605 -17.77 -4.77 56.70
N GLU A 606 -18.33 -5.96 56.80
CA GLU A 606 -17.86 -7.24 56.26
C GLU A 606 -18.19 -7.42 54.75
N ASP A 607 -17.38 -8.27 54.11
CA ASP A 607 -17.69 -9.10 52.93
C ASP A 607 -17.52 -8.58 51.48
N PHE A 608 -16.96 -7.41 51.21
CA PHE A 608 -16.54 -7.06 49.83
C PHE A 608 -15.01 -6.83 49.69
N ASP A 609 -14.36 -7.72 48.94
CA ASP A 609 -12.99 -7.63 48.40
C ASP A 609 -11.76 -7.70 49.34
N TYR A 610 -11.71 -8.70 50.24
CA TYR A 610 -10.52 -8.98 51.07
C TYR A 610 -9.20 -9.16 50.29
N TYR A 611 -9.25 -9.73 49.09
CA TYR A 611 -8.06 -9.97 48.27
C TYR A 611 -7.52 -8.69 47.62
N ASP A 612 -8.40 -7.85 47.08
CA ASP A 612 -8.00 -6.61 46.40
C ASP A 612 -7.44 -5.60 47.41
N ALA A 613 -8.05 -5.50 48.60
CA ALA A 613 -7.56 -4.65 49.68
C ALA A 613 -6.14 -5.02 50.16
N LYS A 614 -5.79 -6.32 50.20
CA LYS A 614 -4.47 -6.77 50.65
C LYS A 614 -3.38 -6.56 49.60
N LEU A 615 -3.70 -6.78 48.31
CA LEU A 615 -2.82 -6.49 47.18
C LEU A 615 -2.52 -4.99 47.10
N ASN A 616 -3.56 -4.18 47.18
CA ASN A 616 -3.47 -2.71 47.17
C ASN A 616 -2.60 -2.19 48.32
N ARG A 617 -2.80 -2.69 49.55
CA ARG A 617 -1.98 -2.28 50.71
C ARG A 617 -0.49 -2.59 50.55
N ARG A 618 -0.13 -3.70 49.91
CA ARG A 618 1.28 -4.03 49.63
C ARG A 618 1.85 -3.08 48.58
N GLY A 619 1.07 -2.74 47.55
CA GLY A 619 1.41 -1.73 46.55
C GLY A 619 1.65 -0.35 47.19
N ASP A 620 0.76 0.09 48.08
CA ASP A 620 0.85 1.38 48.77
C ASP A 620 2.13 1.50 49.61
N LEU A 621 2.48 0.44 50.35
CA LEU A 621 3.71 0.41 51.14
C LEU A 621 4.96 0.48 50.26
N GLN A 622 4.93 -0.15 49.08
CA GLN A 622 6.01 -0.07 48.11
C GLN A 622 6.12 1.36 47.52
N CYS A 623 5.01 1.98 47.15
CA CYS A 623 4.96 3.37 46.68
C CYS A 623 5.52 4.34 47.74
N LEU A 624 5.11 4.17 49.00
CA LEU A 624 5.63 4.96 50.13
C LEU A 624 7.15 4.78 50.32
N ALA A 625 7.66 3.54 50.18
CA ALA A 625 9.09 3.26 50.25
C ALA A 625 9.86 3.97 49.12
N THR A 626 9.32 3.94 47.89
CA THR A 626 9.88 4.66 46.74
C THR A 626 9.90 6.17 46.97
N LEU A 627 8.81 6.76 47.45
CA LEU A 627 8.74 8.19 47.78
C LEU A 627 9.75 8.59 48.85
N ASN A 628 9.90 7.79 49.91
CA ASN A 628 10.90 8.06 50.95
C ASN A 628 12.33 8.00 50.39
N ALA A 629 12.62 7.03 49.51
CA ALA A 629 13.92 6.93 48.85
C ALA A 629 14.18 8.14 47.93
N LEU A 630 13.17 8.58 47.18
CA LEU A 630 13.24 9.76 46.31
C LEU A 630 13.53 11.03 47.13
N LEU A 631 12.77 11.28 48.21
CA LEU A 631 12.95 12.42 49.11
C LEU A 631 14.32 12.41 49.81
N ALA A 632 14.82 11.24 50.25
CA ALA A 632 16.15 11.12 50.84
C ALA A 632 17.28 11.44 49.85
N ARG A 633 17.16 10.97 48.60
CA ARG A 633 18.12 11.30 47.51
C ARG A 633 18.09 12.79 47.18
N MET A 634 16.90 13.37 47.13
CA MET A 634 16.72 14.78 46.83
C MET A 634 17.04 15.71 48.01
N THR A 635 17.23 15.26 49.24
CA THR A 635 17.70 16.12 50.35
C THR A 635 19.23 16.07 50.49
N THR A 636 19.83 14.89 50.32
CA THR A 636 21.29 14.68 50.39
C THR A 636 22.07 15.43 49.30
N THR A 637 21.51 15.53 48.10
CA THR A 637 22.13 16.27 46.98
C THR A 637 22.20 17.78 47.25
N SER A 638 21.31 18.34 48.07
CA SER A 638 21.27 19.78 48.40
C SER A 638 22.44 20.13 49.32
N ARG A 639 22.64 19.31 50.36
CA ARG A 639 23.75 19.46 51.32
C ARG A 639 25.13 19.35 50.68
N LYS A 640 25.28 18.50 49.64
CA LYS A 640 26.55 18.40 48.91
C LYS A 640 26.83 19.63 48.03
N ARG A 641 25.80 20.26 47.46
CA ARG A 641 25.96 21.48 46.63
C ARG A 641 26.29 22.70 47.51
N ALA A 642 25.60 22.86 48.65
CA ALA A 642 25.89 23.91 49.63
C ALA A 642 27.31 23.82 50.22
N ARG A 643 27.79 22.61 50.55
CA ARG A 643 29.17 22.43 51.04
C ARG A 643 30.25 22.70 49.97
N ARG A 644 29.93 22.57 48.68
CA ARG A 644 30.86 22.86 47.58
C ARG A 644 30.94 24.36 47.26
N SER A 645 29.86 25.12 47.42
CA SER A 645 29.91 26.58 47.28
C SER A 645 30.69 27.25 48.42
N ASP A 646 30.66 26.68 49.63
CA ASP A 646 31.40 27.20 50.79
C ASP A 646 32.91 26.87 50.76
N THR A 647 33.36 26.02 49.83
CA THR A 647 34.78 25.64 49.68
C THR A 647 35.43 26.22 48.41
N SER A 648 34.70 27.00 47.62
CA SER A 648 35.21 27.71 46.43
C SER A 648 35.23 29.24 46.58
N ALA A 649 35.16 29.74 47.81
CA ALA A 649 35.32 31.15 48.15
C ALA A 649 36.71 31.40 48.76
#